data_AF-A0A3N9TQS5-F1
#
_entry.id   AF-A0A3N9TQS5-F1
#
_cell.length_a   1.000
_cell.length_b   1.000
_cell.length_c   1.000
_cell.angle_alpha   90.00
_cell.angle_beta   90.00
_cell.angle_gamma   90.00
#
_symmetry.space_group_name_H-M   'P 1'
#
loop_
_entity.id
_entity.type
_entity.pdbx_description
1 polymer ?
#
loop_
_entity_poly.entity_id
_entity_poly.type
_entity_poly.pdbx_seq_one_letter_code
_entity_poly.pdbx_strand_id
1 'polypeptide(L)'
;MYGIRMEEFYMGEKNLVKKFLVGATLVTGIVSSSNTIVQTPLNFTNKFAEAAEITDEFKISTIVQGDKIIKGQGPVGSEVTIFLLVLGSEYRLANKPIVNEHGLWESQDMASWLSEAGIPIRVEVNVDGTLYEDRTIVLDNGEDAVARLFVDITDTELNEGIEQVDIDEARELVEALPDREIKTTLLNRIATAQDLFEIKLVELQAEAKEAVDNLFSDETETSLKPGVNQVAIEEAKRLVEKLPEGEAKIALEERIEKAQNLLTRQTEDETKKAEAKETVDNLFSDETETSLKPGVNQAAIEEAKKLVEKLPEGEAKIALEERIEKAQNLLTAQTEDETKKAEAKETVDNLFSDETETSLKPGVNQAAIEEAKELVEKLPEGEVKTALKERIEKAQNLLTRQTEDETKKAEAKETVDNLFSDETETSLKPGVNQAAIEEAKRLVEKLPEGEAKIALEERIEKAQNLLTRQTEDETKKAEAKETADNLFSDETETSLKTGINQAAIEEAKELVEKLPEGEVKTALKERIEKAQNLLTAQTEDETKKAEAKETVDNLFSDETETSLKPGVNQAAIEEAKKLVEKLPEGEAKTALKERIEKAQNLLTAQTEDETKKAEAKETVDNLFSDGAETSLKTVVNQAAIDPSKKIVNSYPDEVKIDGKQGDIKPALKPNSPSSSMQKETIGKEKLPATGDSASVITSILAGIMTVLSAIYIRRHKRVEKGSLK
;
A
#
# COMPACT_ATOMS: atom_id res chain seq x y z
N MET A 1 11.59 -29.63 8.80
CA MET A 1 12.05 -30.60 7.78
C MET A 1 13.59 -30.55 7.85
N TYR A 2 14.35 -31.62 8.16
CA TYR A 2 14.59 -32.80 7.30
C TYR A 2 14.86 -32.32 5.86
N GLY A 3 16.11 -32.20 5.43
CA GLY A 3 16.94 -33.33 4.94
C GLY A 3 17.01 -33.23 3.39
N ILE A 4 17.99 -33.74 2.64
CA ILE A 4 19.08 -34.72 2.84
C ILE A 4 20.25 -34.30 1.91
N ARG A 5 21.50 -34.71 2.18
CA ARG A 5 22.58 -34.76 1.17
C ARG A 5 22.70 -36.18 0.60
N MET A 6 22.86 -36.28 -0.72
CA MET A 6 23.38 -37.42 -1.49
C MET A 6 24.22 -36.77 -2.63
N GLU A 7 25.44 -37.18 -2.99
CA GLU A 7 26.18 -38.43 -2.74
C GLU A 7 25.41 -39.68 -3.16
N GLU A 8 25.56 -40.10 -4.43
CA GLU A 8 26.46 -41.23 -4.75
C GLU A 8 26.69 -41.47 -6.27
N PHE A 9 27.87 -42.03 -6.57
CA PHE A 9 28.26 -42.90 -7.70
C PHE A 9 27.96 -42.58 -9.18
N TYR A 10 29.03 -42.67 -9.99
CA TYR A 10 29.14 -43.77 -10.97
C TYR A 10 30.62 -44.24 -11.10
N MET A 11 30.84 -45.56 -11.22
CA MET A 11 32.13 -46.18 -11.64
C MET A 11 32.15 -46.32 -13.17
N GLY A 12 33.25 -46.60 -13.89
CA GLY A 12 34.67 -46.88 -13.58
C GLY A 12 35.36 -47.22 -14.93
N GLU A 13 36.65 -47.51 -15.05
CA GLU A 13 37.76 -47.66 -14.09
C GLU A 13 38.98 -46.84 -14.62
N LYS A 14 40.28 -47.02 -14.33
CA LYS A 14 41.16 -47.95 -13.56
C LYS A 14 42.43 -47.10 -13.19
N ASN A 15 43.54 -47.53 -12.57
CA ASN A 15 44.11 -48.83 -12.20
C ASN A 15 44.99 -48.68 -10.92
N LEU A 16 45.68 -49.74 -10.49
CA LEU A 16 46.48 -49.75 -9.24
C LEU A 16 47.93 -49.23 -9.46
N VAL A 17 48.69 -48.59 -8.53
CA VAL A 17 48.65 -48.32 -7.07
C VAL A 17 49.64 -49.14 -6.18
N LYS A 18 50.71 -48.44 -5.74
CA LYS A 18 51.48 -48.51 -4.45
C LYS A 18 52.46 -49.67 -4.07
N LYS A 19 53.72 -49.24 -3.86
CA LYS A 19 54.61 -49.32 -2.64
C LYS A 19 55.11 -50.66 -2.04
N PHE A 20 56.34 -50.53 -1.46
CA PHE A 20 56.96 -51.32 -0.36
C PHE A 20 57.44 -52.76 -0.71
N LEU A 21 58.38 -53.42 0.01
CA LEU A 21 59.12 -53.09 1.26
C LEU A 21 60.58 -53.64 1.27
N VAL A 22 61.36 -53.22 2.27
CA VAL A 22 62.66 -53.75 2.78
C VAL A 22 62.77 -55.30 2.82
N GLY A 23 63.97 -55.88 2.60
CA GLY A 23 64.23 -57.31 2.92
C GLY A 23 65.68 -57.79 2.72
N ALA A 24 66.37 -58.10 3.81
CA ALA A 24 67.81 -58.37 3.88
C ALA A 24 68.28 -59.84 3.60
N THR A 25 69.52 -59.99 3.11
CA THR A 25 70.54 -60.98 3.57
C THR A 25 70.70 -62.39 2.91
N LEU A 26 71.98 -62.72 2.61
CA LEU A 26 72.68 -64.03 2.40
C LEU A 26 72.49 -64.92 1.13
N VAL A 27 73.50 -64.85 0.22
CA VAL A 27 74.51 -65.91 -0.11
C VAL A 27 74.14 -67.24 -0.83
N THR A 28 75.04 -67.64 -1.75
CA THR A 28 75.24 -68.94 -2.46
C THR A 28 74.19 -69.44 -3.47
N GLY A 29 74.68 -69.88 -4.64
CA GLY A 29 73.89 -70.63 -5.63
C GLY A 29 74.49 -70.66 -7.04
N ILE A 30 75.49 -71.53 -7.29
CA ILE A 30 75.97 -71.84 -8.65
C ILE A 30 75.13 -73.00 -9.22
N VAL A 31 74.69 -72.92 -10.48
CA VAL A 31 74.79 -73.97 -11.54
C VAL A 31 74.09 -73.51 -12.83
N SER A 32 74.72 -73.83 -13.97
CA SER A 32 74.22 -73.58 -15.34
C SER A 32 73.76 -74.88 -16.00
N SER A 33 72.75 -74.83 -16.87
CA SER A 33 72.51 -75.81 -17.96
C SER A 33 71.27 -75.45 -18.80
N SER A 34 71.09 -75.84 -20.08
CA SER A 34 72.03 -76.29 -21.14
C SER A 34 71.29 -76.41 -22.49
N ASN A 35 72.02 -76.24 -23.60
CA ASN A 35 71.78 -76.86 -24.94
C ASN A 35 72.86 -76.29 -25.91
N THR A 36 73.91 -76.98 -26.40
CA THR A 36 74.33 -78.40 -26.47
C THR A 36 73.97 -79.18 -27.75
N ILE A 37 74.93 -79.21 -28.69
CA ILE A 37 75.18 -80.24 -29.72
C ILE A 37 76.74 -80.32 -29.80
N VAL A 38 77.48 -81.36 -29.35
CA VAL A 38 77.62 -82.77 -29.80
C VAL A 38 78.36 -82.87 -31.16
N GLN A 39 79.47 -83.61 -31.40
CA GLN A 39 80.43 -84.46 -30.65
C GLN A 39 81.76 -84.55 -31.50
N THR A 40 82.88 -85.27 -31.27
CA THR A 40 83.32 -86.41 -30.40
C THR A 40 84.89 -86.37 -30.26
N PRO A 41 85.56 -87.08 -29.32
CA PRO A 41 87.01 -86.92 -29.04
C PRO A 41 87.90 -88.19 -29.19
N LEU A 42 89.22 -88.03 -28.99
CA LEU A 42 90.24 -89.06 -28.66
C LEU A 42 91.40 -88.36 -27.89
N ASN A 43 91.58 -88.52 -26.56
CA ASN A 43 92.31 -89.58 -25.82
C ASN A 43 93.77 -89.81 -26.32
N PHE A 44 94.81 -89.78 -25.46
CA PHE A 44 95.01 -90.66 -24.28
C PHE A 44 95.95 -90.12 -23.17
N THR A 45 95.65 -90.51 -21.91
CA THR A 45 96.49 -90.75 -20.68
C THR A 45 97.86 -90.06 -20.43
N ASN A 46 98.25 -89.53 -19.24
CA ASN A 46 98.03 -89.86 -17.79
C ASN A 46 99.02 -90.89 -17.17
N LYS A 47 99.96 -90.46 -16.29
CA LYS A 47 100.22 -90.99 -14.90
C LYS A 47 101.59 -90.63 -14.27
N PHE A 48 101.56 -90.27 -12.97
CA PHE A 48 102.56 -90.54 -11.89
C PHE A 48 104.01 -89.98 -12.03
N ALA A 49 104.83 -89.84 -10.96
CA ALA A 49 104.59 -89.64 -9.51
C ALA A 49 105.91 -89.27 -8.79
N GLU A 50 105.78 -88.78 -7.54
CA GLU A 50 106.79 -88.77 -6.46
C GLU A 50 108.12 -88.01 -6.63
N ALA A 51 108.77 -87.79 -5.48
CA ALA A 51 109.89 -86.87 -5.31
C ALA A 51 111.26 -87.56 -5.37
N ALA A 52 112.28 -86.79 -5.78
CA ALA A 52 113.68 -87.04 -5.45
C ALA A 52 114.45 -85.71 -5.41
N GLU A 53 115.30 -85.52 -4.41
CA GLU A 53 116.33 -84.48 -4.44
C GLU A 53 117.45 -84.92 -5.39
N ILE A 54 117.74 -84.15 -6.45
CA ILE A 54 119.02 -84.20 -7.15
C ILE A 54 119.45 -82.77 -7.48
N THR A 55 120.60 -82.36 -6.92
CA THR A 55 121.34 -81.17 -7.31
C THR A 55 122.12 -81.42 -8.59
N ASP A 56 122.00 -80.56 -9.61
CA ASP A 56 123.10 -80.18 -10.53
C ASP A 56 122.68 -79.07 -11.50
N GLU A 57 123.67 -78.39 -12.12
CA GLU A 57 123.45 -77.28 -13.08
C GLU A 57 122.79 -77.75 -14.39
N PHE A 58 121.56 -77.29 -14.68
CA PHE A 58 120.95 -77.48 -16.00
C PHE A 58 121.26 -76.31 -16.96
N LYS A 59 122.42 -76.38 -17.63
CA LYS A 59 122.79 -75.45 -18.71
C LYS A 59 122.03 -75.77 -20.00
N ILE A 60 120.86 -75.17 -20.18
CA ILE A 60 120.14 -75.19 -21.46
C ILE A 60 120.71 -74.10 -22.38
N SER A 61 121.70 -74.47 -23.19
CA SER A 61 122.02 -73.71 -24.41
C SER A 61 121.08 -74.14 -25.53
N THR A 62 120.49 -73.20 -26.27
CA THR A 62 119.66 -73.50 -27.43
C THR A 62 119.81 -72.39 -28.47
N ILE A 63 120.27 -72.76 -29.67
CA ILE A 63 120.43 -71.89 -30.83
C ILE A 63 119.52 -72.44 -31.93
N VAL A 64 118.42 -71.73 -32.22
CA VAL A 64 117.43 -71.94 -33.29
C VAL A 64 116.85 -70.53 -33.56
N GLN A 65 116.79 -69.92 -34.74
CA GLN A 65 116.85 -70.35 -36.15
C GLN A 65 115.68 -71.22 -36.66
N GLY A 66 114.47 -70.65 -36.65
CA GLY A 66 113.31 -71.19 -37.38
C GLY A 66 111.98 -70.93 -36.67
N ASP A 67 110.90 -70.83 -37.44
CA ASP A 67 109.58 -70.40 -36.95
C ASP A 67 108.92 -71.42 -36.00
N LYS A 68 109.01 -71.16 -34.69
CA LYS A 68 107.86 -71.19 -33.75
C LYS A 68 108.24 -70.81 -32.32
N ILE A 69 107.44 -69.91 -31.73
CA ILE A 69 107.43 -69.67 -30.28
C ILE A 69 106.59 -70.76 -29.60
N ILE A 70 107.12 -71.34 -28.52
CA ILE A 70 106.35 -72.21 -27.61
C ILE A 70 106.09 -71.44 -26.32
N LYS A 71 104.81 -71.22 -25.97
CA LYS A 71 104.42 -70.59 -24.70
C LYS A 71 104.69 -71.55 -23.53
N GLY A 72 105.52 -71.14 -22.58
CA GLY A 72 105.72 -71.83 -21.31
C GLY A 72 105.39 -70.91 -20.14
N GLN A 73 104.53 -71.37 -19.23
CA GLN A 73 104.26 -70.66 -17.97
C GLN A 73 105.28 -71.12 -16.91
N GLY A 74 106.10 -70.20 -16.42
CA GLY A 74 106.98 -70.40 -15.26
C GLY A 74 106.38 -69.81 -13.97
N PRO A 75 106.92 -70.15 -12.78
CA PRO A 75 106.46 -69.58 -11.51
C PRO A 75 106.79 -68.09 -11.39
N VAL A 76 105.85 -67.33 -10.82
CA VAL A 76 106.04 -65.92 -10.43
C VAL A 76 107.20 -65.81 -9.44
N GLY A 77 108.12 -64.86 -9.67
CA GLY A 77 109.32 -64.67 -8.85
C GLY A 77 110.63 -65.19 -9.46
N SER A 78 110.66 -65.52 -10.76
CA SER A 78 111.87 -65.93 -11.49
C SER A 78 112.38 -64.77 -12.36
N GLU A 79 113.64 -64.34 -12.20
CA GLU A 79 114.26 -63.37 -13.13
C GLU A 79 114.53 -64.01 -14.50
N VAL A 80 114.22 -63.29 -15.58
CA VAL A 80 114.44 -63.73 -16.97
C VAL A 80 115.44 -62.81 -17.65
N THR A 81 116.73 -63.07 -17.47
CA THR A 81 117.82 -62.29 -18.10
C THR A 81 117.95 -62.66 -19.58
N ILE A 82 117.55 -61.75 -20.48
CA ILE A 82 117.70 -61.91 -21.93
C ILE A 82 118.97 -61.20 -22.40
N PHE A 83 120.01 -61.96 -22.75
CA PHE A 83 121.25 -61.41 -23.31
C PHE A 83 121.12 -61.15 -24.82
N LEU A 84 120.96 -59.89 -25.22
CA LEU A 84 121.05 -59.45 -26.62
C LEU A 84 122.47 -58.97 -26.95
N LEU A 85 123.25 -59.83 -27.61
CA LEU A 85 124.60 -59.49 -28.08
C LEU A 85 124.55 -58.77 -29.43
N VAL A 86 124.52 -57.43 -29.42
CA VAL A 86 124.53 -56.62 -30.65
C VAL A 86 125.96 -56.41 -31.15
N LEU A 87 126.34 -57.12 -32.23
CA LEU A 87 127.58 -56.91 -32.97
C LEU A 87 127.32 -56.08 -34.22
N GLY A 88 127.46 -54.75 -34.12
CA GLY A 88 127.36 -53.86 -35.27
C GLY A 88 127.34 -52.39 -34.89
N SER A 89 128.30 -51.62 -35.39
CA SER A 89 128.39 -50.17 -35.17
C SER A 89 127.73 -49.40 -36.31
N GLU A 90 126.49 -48.93 -36.14
CA GLU A 90 125.99 -47.73 -36.83
C GLU A 90 124.73 -47.17 -36.17
N TYR A 91 124.79 -45.90 -35.73
CA TYR A 91 123.62 -45.13 -35.31
C TYR A 91 123.05 -44.37 -36.52
N ARG A 92 121.75 -44.52 -36.81
CA ARG A 92 120.86 -43.37 -37.03
C ARG A 92 119.37 -43.69 -37.08
N LEU A 93 118.57 -42.73 -36.62
CA LEU A 93 117.12 -42.72 -36.73
C LEU A 93 116.70 -42.50 -38.20
N ALA A 94 115.63 -43.16 -38.64
CA ALA A 94 114.75 -42.65 -39.69
C ALA A 94 113.36 -43.26 -39.58
N ASN A 95 112.34 -42.42 -39.56
CA ASN A 95 110.94 -42.84 -39.54
C ASN A 95 110.51 -43.29 -40.96
N LYS A 96 110.45 -44.60 -41.24
CA LYS A 96 109.63 -45.23 -42.31
C LYS A 96 109.65 -46.77 -42.24
N PRO A 97 108.53 -47.45 -42.53
CA PRO A 97 108.44 -48.90 -42.44
C PRO A 97 109.07 -49.61 -43.64
N ILE A 98 109.74 -50.74 -43.39
CA ILE A 98 110.04 -51.75 -44.41
C ILE A 98 108.97 -52.84 -44.28
N VAL A 99 108.13 -52.97 -45.29
CA VAL A 99 107.12 -54.03 -45.37
C VAL A 99 107.79 -55.33 -45.83
N ASN A 100 107.68 -56.39 -45.03
CA ASN A 100 107.84 -57.77 -45.49
C ASN A 100 106.47 -58.37 -45.85
N GLU A 101 106.47 -59.40 -46.69
CA GLU A 101 105.25 -59.93 -47.31
C GLU A 101 104.44 -60.79 -46.31
N HIS A 102 103.11 -60.61 -46.34
CA HIS A 102 102.08 -61.24 -45.49
C HIS A 102 101.95 -60.78 -44.02
N GLY A 103 101.02 -59.85 -43.80
CA GLY A 103 100.19 -59.83 -42.58
C GLY A 103 100.44 -58.68 -41.62
N LEU A 104 99.50 -57.73 -41.57
CA LEU A 104 99.38 -56.78 -40.46
C LEU A 104 98.99 -57.53 -39.18
N TRP A 105 99.77 -57.35 -38.13
CA TRP A 105 99.30 -57.34 -36.74
C TRP A 105 99.74 -56.00 -36.14
N GLU A 106 98.82 -55.33 -35.45
CA GLU A 106 99.07 -53.98 -34.93
C GLU A 106 99.97 -54.05 -33.68
N SER A 107 100.78 -53.02 -33.46
CA SER A 107 101.71 -52.94 -32.31
C SER A 107 101.00 -52.89 -30.94
N GLN A 108 99.67 -52.73 -30.94
CA GLN A 108 98.80 -52.74 -29.77
C GLN A 108 98.98 -53.99 -28.88
N ASP A 109 99.02 -55.19 -29.47
CA ASP A 109 98.97 -56.46 -28.73
C ASP A 109 100.24 -56.73 -27.89
N MET A 110 101.39 -56.20 -28.30
CA MET A 110 102.61 -56.27 -27.48
C MET A 110 102.61 -55.21 -26.37
N ALA A 111 102.22 -53.98 -26.64
CA ALA A 111 102.19 -52.91 -25.64
C ALA A 111 101.18 -53.20 -24.52
N SER A 112 99.99 -53.70 -24.87
CA SER A 112 98.93 -54.04 -23.91
C SER A 112 99.37 -55.15 -22.94
N TRP A 113 99.99 -56.23 -23.44
CA TRP A 113 100.47 -57.35 -22.61
C TRP A 113 101.57 -56.95 -21.61
N LEU A 114 102.40 -55.96 -21.95
CA LEU A 114 103.49 -55.50 -21.09
C LEU A 114 103.01 -54.53 -19.99
N SER A 115 101.97 -53.73 -20.28
CA SER A 115 101.35 -52.82 -19.31
C SER A 115 100.57 -53.57 -18.22
N GLU A 116 99.72 -54.53 -18.60
CA GLU A 116 98.78 -55.19 -17.69
C GLU A 116 99.44 -56.18 -16.71
N ALA A 117 100.73 -56.50 -16.89
CA ALA A 117 101.46 -57.47 -16.08
C ALA A 117 102.11 -56.88 -14.81
N GLY A 118 102.37 -55.57 -14.74
CA GLY A 118 103.02 -54.92 -13.58
C GLY A 118 104.45 -55.38 -13.29
N ILE A 119 105.14 -56.00 -14.25
CA ILE A 119 106.51 -56.51 -14.10
C ILE A 119 107.51 -55.41 -14.49
N PRO A 120 108.44 -54.98 -13.61
CA PRO A 120 109.50 -54.05 -13.99
C PRO A 120 110.51 -54.73 -14.92
N ILE A 121 110.59 -54.27 -16.17
CA ILE A 121 111.49 -54.82 -17.19
C ILE A 121 112.84 -54.07 -17.12
N ARG A 122 113.92 -54.78 -16.78
CA ARG A 122 115.29 -54.25 -16.84
C ARG A 122 115.91 -54.55 -18.21
N VAL A 123 116.02 -53.53 -19.07
CA VAL A 123 116.73 -53.64 -20.36
C VAL A 123 118.18 -53.18 -20.17
N GLU A 124 119.07 -54.10 -19.80
CA GLU A 124 120.48 -53.79 -19.56
C GLU A 124 121.30 -53.76 -20.86
N VAL A 125 121.33 -52.60 -21.52
CA VAL A 125 122.16 -52.37 -22.72
C VAL A 125 123.60 -52.07 -22.31
N ASN A 126 124.46 -53.10 -22.34
CA ASN A 126 125.87 -52.97 -21.96
C ASN A 126 126.75 -52.54 -23.15
N VAL A 127 127.04 -51.24 -23.24
CA VAL A 127 128.07 -50.68 -24.10
C VAL A 127 129.21 -50.15 -23.24
N ASP A 128 130.42 -50.65 -23.47
CA ASP A 128 131.69 -50.19 -22.89
C ASP A 128 131.69 -49.99 -21.35
N GLY A 129 130.94 -50.84 -20.63
CA GLY A 129 131.03 -50.97 -19.17
C GLY A 129 130.47 -49.82 -18.34
N THR A 130 129.68 -48.92 -18.94
CA THR A 130 129.02 -47.82 -18.22
C THR A 130 127.52 -48.10 -18.10
N LEU A 131 126.96 -47.99 -16.89
CA LEU A 131 125.57 -48.31 -16.62
C LEU A 131 124.67 -47.12 -16.98
N TYR A 132 123.84 -47.27 -18.01
CA TYR A 132 122.84 -46.28 -18.41
C TYR A 132 121.48 -46.67 -17.83
N GLU A 133 121.05 -45.98 -16.76
CA GLU A 133 119.63 -45.97 -16.38
C GLU A 133 118.77 -45.34 -17.47
N ASP A 134 117.52 -45.81 -17.57
CA ASP A 134 116.61 -45.59 -18.70
C ASP A 134 116.12 -44.14 -18.77
N ARG A 135 116.94 -43.33 -19.42
CA ARG A 135 116.68 -41.91 -19.70
C ARG A 135 115.86 -41.70 -20.98
N THR A 136 115.38 -42.77 -21.61
CA THR A 136 114.58 -42.71 -22.84
C THR A 136 113.13 -42.44 -22.50
N ILE A 137 112.52 -43.32 -21.69
CA ILE A 137 111.10 -43.24 -21.32
C ILE A 137 110.74 -41.91 -20.64
N VAL A 138 111.65 -41.34 -19.84
CA VAL A 138 111.42 -40.07 -19.14
C VAL A 138 111.43 -38.87 -20.11
N LEU A 139 112.24 -38.91 -21.18
CA LEU A 139 112.23 -37.87 -22.22
C LEU A 139 110.93 -37.93 -23.04
N ASP A 140 110.56 -39.13 -23.49
CA ASP A 140 109.35 -39.34 -24.30
C ASP A 140 108.11 -38.81 -23.56
N ASN A 141 107.93 -39.16 -22.27
CA ASN A 141 106.81 -38.70 -21.45
C ASN A 141 106.75 -37.16 -21.28
N GLY A 142 107.89 -36.49 -21.18
CA GLY A 142 107.96 -35.03 -21.01
C GLY A 142 107.67 -34.27 -22.30
N GLU A 143 108.12 -34.77 -23.45
CA GLU A 143 107.79 -34.20 -24.76
C GLU A 143 106.31 -34.42 -25.11
N ASP A 144 105.76 -35.60 -24.81
CA ASP A 144 104.34 -35.93 -25.00
C ASP A 144 103.39 -35.06 -24.16
N ALA A 145 103.75 -34.78 -22.90
CA ALA A 145 102.93 -33.95 -22.01
C ALA A 145 102.80 -32.51 -22.55
N VAL A 146 103.91 -31.87 -22.91
CA VAL A 146 103.88 -30.52 -23.50
C VAL A 146 103.21 -30.52 -24.87
N ALA A 147 103.34 -31.59 -25.66
CA ALA A 147 102.67 -31.70 -26.95
C ALA A 147 101.12 -31.78 -26.85
N ARG A 148 100.55 -32.21 -25.71
CA ARG A 148 99.10 -32.28 -25.49
C ARG A 148 98.46 -30.95 -25.13
N LEU A 149 99.24 -30.00 -24.58
CA LEU A 149 98.77 -28.65 -24.22
C LEU A 149 98.31 -27.84 -25.44
N PHE A 150 98.92 -28.09 -26.61
CA PHE A 150 98.71 -27.30 -27.82
C PHE A 150 97.89 -28.04 -28.88
N VAL A 151 97.23 -27.28 -29.76
CA VAL A 151 96.52 -27.83 -30.93
C VAL A 151 97.50 -28.41 -31.96
N ASP A 152 98.67 -27.78 -32.13
CA ASP A 152 99.73 -28.26 -33.04
C ASP A 152 101.16 -27.87 -32.58
N ILE A 153 102.14 -28.19 -33.42
CA ILE A 153 103.58 -27.98 -33.17
C ILE A 153 104.07 -26.52 -33.31
N THR A 154 103.17 -25.55 -33.51
CA THR A 154 103.51 -24.12 -33.65
C THR A 154 103.33 -23.34 -32.36
N ASP A 155 102.75 -23.97 -31.32
CA ASP A 155 102.56 -23.43 -29.98
C ASP A 155 101.69 -22.14 -29.92
N THR A 156 100.84 -21.89 -30.93
CA THR A 156 100.02 -20.65 -31.01
C THR A 156 98.65 -20.75 -30.34
N GLU A 157 98.14 -21.96 -30.08
CA GLU A 157 96.79 -22.18 -29.54
C GLU A 157 96.77 -23.38 -28.60
N LEU A 158 96.14 -23.22 -27.43
CA LEU A 158 95.90 -24.30 -26.48
C LEU A 158 94.76 -25.21 -26.94
N ASN A 159 94.94 -26.50 -26.70
CA ASN A 159 93.95 -27.53 -26.96
C ASN A 159 92.63 -27.29 -26.19
N GLU A 160 91.52 -27.87 -26.65
CA GLU A 160 90.24 -27.73 -25.94
C GLU A 160 90.26 -28.52 -24.62
N GLY A 161 89.78 -27.88 -23.55
CA GLY A 161 89.68 -28.50 -22.22
C GLY A 161 90.96 -28.43 -21.36
N ILE A 162 92.05 -27.82 -21.82
CA ILE A 162 93.25 -27.59 -21.00
C ILE A 162 92.93 -26.69 -19.80
N GLU A 163 93.22 -27.21 -18.61
CA GLU A 163 93.16 -26.51 -17.32
C GLU A 163 94.57 -26.15 -16.83
N GLN A 164 94.67 -25.32 -15.79
CA GLN A 164 95.96 -24.99 -15.15
C GLN A 164 96.70 -26.25 -14.65
N VAL A 165 95.95 -27.28 -14.23
CA VAL A 165 96.53 -28.54 -13.76
C VAL A 165 97.26 -29.31 -14.86
N ASP A 166 96.80 -29.29 -16.12
CA ASP A 166 97.52 -29.93 -17.24
C ASP A 166 98.87 -29.24 -17.49
N ILE A 167 98.90 -27.91 -17.39
CA ILE A 167 100.11 -27.09 -17.55
C ILE A 167 101.08 -27.35 -16.39
N ASP A 168 100.57 -27.44 -15.16
CA ASP A 168 101.36 -27.75 -13.96
C ASP A 168 101.89 -29.21 -13.97
N GLU A 169 101.11 -30.19 -14.44
CA GLU A 169 101.57 -31.58 -14.60
C GLU A 169 102.65 -31.71 -15.70
N ALA A 170 102.42 -31.10 -16.87
CA ALA A 170 103.43 -31.04 -17.93
C ALA A 170 104.72 -30.35 -17.45
N ARG A 171 104.57 -29.34 -16.59
CA ARG A 171 105.69 -28.65 -15.95
C ARG A 171 106.44 -29.53 -14.96
N GLU A 172 105.78 -30.27 -14.08
CA GLU A 172 106.44 -31.18 -13.14
C GLU A 172 107.25 -32.25 -13.90
N LEU A 173 106.67 -32.84 -14.94
CA LEU A 173 107.32 -33.83 -15.80
C LEU A 173 108.57 -33.27 -16.50
N VAL A 174 108.54 -32.02 -16.96
CA VAL A 174 109.68 -31.36 -17.63
C VAL A 174 110.72 -30.86 -16.63
N GLU A 175 110.34 -30.36 -15.45
CA GLU A 175 111.28 -29.95 -14.41
C GLU A 175 112.09 -31.15 -13.87
N ALA A 176 111.51 -32.36 -13.90
CA ALA A 176 112.19 -33.63 -13.56
C ALA A 176 113.26 -34.09 -14.58
N LEU A 177 113.32 -33.52 -15.80
CA LEU A 177 114.31 -33.90 -16.82
C LEU A 177 115.74 -33.51 -16.42
N PRO A 178 116.79 -34.25 -16.87
CA PRO A 178 118.18 -33.84 -16.68
C PRO A 178 118.50 -32.58 -17.51
N ASP A 179 119.23 -31.64 -16.91
CA ASP A 179 119.47 -30.31 -17.51
C ASP A 179 120.18 -30.39 -18.87
N ARG A 180 119.44 -29.98 -19.91
CA ARG A 180 119.79 -30.05 -21.34
C ARG A 180 119.07 -28.95 -22.10
N GLU A 181 119.55 -28.63 -23.29
CA GLU A 181 118.92 -27.67 -24.23
C GLU A 181 117.42 -27.96 -24.46
N ILE A 182 117.04 -29.24 -24.63
CA ILE A 182 115.65 -29.70 -24.78
C ILE A 182 114.78 -29.29 -23.57
N LYS A 183 115.28 -29.42 -22.34
CA LYS A 183 114.53 -29.04 -21.12
C LYS A 183 114.19 -27.55 -21.13
N THR A 184 115.16 -26.70 -21.52
CA THR A 184 114.93 -25.26 -21.69
C THR A 184 113.90 -24.97 -22.79
N THR A 185 113.94 -25.69 -23.91
CA THR A 185 112.93 -25.56 -24.96
C THR A 185 111.54 -25.93 -24.47
N LEU A 186 111.38 -27.05 -23.76
CA LEU A 186 110.08 -27.49 -23.22
C LEU A 186 109.56 -26.53 -22.14
N LEU A 187 110.40 -26.03 -21.23
CA LEU A 187 110.01 -25.02 -20.25
C LEU A 187 109.57 -23.70 -20.90
N ASN A 188 110.20 -23.29 -22.00
CA ASN A 188 109.76 -22.13 -22.77
C ASN A 188 108.38 -22.37 -23.42
N ARG A 189 108.13 -23.58 -23.95
CA ARG A 189 106.81 -23.96 -24.49
C ARG A 189 105.74 -23.98 -23.40
N ILE A 190 106.05 -24.52 -22.21
CA ILE A 190 105.16 -24.46 -21.04
C ILE A 190 104.87 -23.00 -20.62
N ALA A 191 105.85 -22.10 -20.70
CA ALA A 191 105.60 -20.67 -20.46
C ALA A 191 104.67 -20.06 -21.52
N THR A 192 104.80 -20.43 -22.80
CA THR A 192 103.84 -20.03 -23.85
C THR A 192 102.44 -20.63 -23.62
N ALA A 193 102.34 -21.87 -23.10
CA ALA A 193 101.07 -22.45 -22.71
C ALA A 193 100.42 -21.66 -21.55
N GLN A 194 101.21 -21.26 -20.56
CA GLN A 194 100.76 -20.39 -19.46
C GLN A 194 100.28 -19.03 -19.96
N ASP A 195 101.06 -18.35 -20.81
CA ASP A 195 100.70 -17.06 -21.40
C ASP A 195 99.36 -17.14 -22.16
N LEU A 196 99.16 -18.19 -22.97
CA LEU A 196 97.90 -18.42 -23.69
C LEU A 196 96.73 -18.78 -22.77
N PHE A 197 96.97 -19.51 -21.69
CA PHE A 197 95.94 -19.84 -20.70
C PHE A 197 95.47 -18.58 -19.97
N GLU A 198 96.39 -17.72 -19.56
CA GLU A 198 96.09 -16.43 -18.91
C GLU A 198 95.34 -15.48 -19.86
N ILE A 199 95.69 -15.43 -21.15
CA ILE A 199 94.94 -14.68 -22.17
C ILE A 199 93.50 -15.21 -22.29
N LYS A 200 93.33 -16.52 -22.49
CA LYS A 200 92.03 -17.19 -22.63
C LYS A 200 91.15 -17.03 -21.39
N LEU A 201 91.76 -16.99 -20.20
CA LEU A 201 91.09 -16.72 -18.94
C LEU A 201 90.61 -15.25 -18.83
N VAL A 202 91.42 -14.29 -19.27
CA VAL A 202 91.03 -12.86 -19.30
C VAL A 202 89.88 -12.62 -20.29
N GLU A 203 89.91 -13.25 -21.46
CA GLU A 203 88.81 -13.20 -22.44
C GLU A 203 87.51 -13.77 -21.86
N LEU A 204 87.57 -14.96 -21.25
CA LEU A 204 86.43 -15.60 -20.60
C LEU A 204 85.86 -14.78 -19.42
N GLN A 205 86.72 -14.11 -18.64
CA GLN A 205 86.30 -13.18 -17.59
C GLN A 205 85.60 -11.94 -18.17
N ALA A 206 86.07 -11.42 -19.31
CA ALA A 206 85.44 -10.30 -19.99
C ALA A 206 84.05 -10.67 -20.54
N GLU A 207 83.91 -11.83 -21.21
CA GLU A 207 82.62 -12.34 -21.68
C GLU A 207 81.61 -12.54 -20.53
N ALA A 208 82.03 -13.22 -19.46
CA ALA A 208 81.18 -13.47 -18.30
C ALA A 208 80.77 -12.16 -17.61
N LYS A 209 81.68 -11.18 -17.51
CA LYS A 209 81.37 -9.85 -16.99
C LYS A 209 80.38 -9.10 -17.88
N GLU A 210 80.58 -9.06 -19.20
CA GLU A 210 79.68 -8.37 -20.12
C GLU A 210 78.27 -9.00 -20.11
N ALA A 211 78.16 -10.32 -20.01
CA ALA A 211 76.88 -11.01 -19.92
C ALA A 211 76.11 -10.63 -18.64
N VAL A 212 76.78 -10.56 -17.48
CA VAL A 212 76.17 -10.13 -16.21
C VAL A 212 75.85 -8.63 -16.21
N ASP A 213 76.74 -7.78 -16.73
CA ASP A 213 76.49 -6.34 -16.87
C ASP A 213 75.27 -6.06 -17.77
N ASN A 214 75.03 -6.88 -18.80
CA ASN A 214 73.87 -6.79 -19.67
C ASN A 214 72.53 -7.20 -19.02
N LEU A 215 72.52 -7.81 -17.83
CA LEU A 215 71.28 -8.09 -17.10
C LEU A 215 70.64 -6.81 -16.52
N PHE A 216 71.44 -5.78 -16.23
CA PHE A 216 71.01 -4.58 -15.53
C PHE A 216 70.81 -3.39 -16.46
N SER A 217 69.94 -2.45 -16.05
CA SER A 217 69.74 -1.19 -16.77
C SER A 217 70.93 -0.23 -16.65
N ASP A 218 71.65 -0.30 -15.52
CA ASP A 218 72.68 0.65 -15.09
C ASP A 218 73.57 0.05 -13.98
N GLU A 219 74.67 0.74 -13.67
CA GLU A 219 75.68 0.34 -12.66
C GLU A 219 75.16 0.32 -11.21
N THR A 220 73.96 0.86 -10.92
CA THR A 220 73.36 0.75 -9.58
C THR A 220 72.69 -0.60 -9.35
N GLU A 221 72.39 -1.32 -10.44
CA GLU A 221 71.78 -2.65 -10.43
C GLU A 221 70.46 -2.68 -9.64
N THR A 222 69.70 -1.59 -9.69
CA THR A 222 68.39 -1.46 -9.02
C THR A 222 67.22 -1.94 -9.89
N SER A 223 67.45 -2.10 -11.20
CA SER A 223 66.49 -2.61 -12.17
C SER A 223 67.16 -3.48 -13.25
N LEU A 224 66.39 -4.42 -13.81
CA LEU A 224 66.81 -5.22 -14.95
C LEU A 224 66.56 -4.51 -16.27
N LYS A 225 67.43 -4.77 -17.24
CA LYS A 225 67.36 -4.25 -18.60
C LYS A 225 66.09 -4.76 -19.31
N PRO A 226 65.40 -3.96 -20.14
CA PRO A 226 64.19 -4.40 -20.84
C PRO A 226 64.43 -5.67 -21.68
N GLY A 227 63.58 -6.68 -21.46
CA GLY A 227 63.65 -7.99 -22.15
C GLY A 227 64.42 -9.08 -21.39
N VAL A 228 65.15 -8.75 -20.32
CA VAL A 228 65.80 -9.74 -19.45
C VAL A 228 64.73 -10.63 -18.81
N ASN A 229 65.01 -11.93 -18.80
CA ASN A 229 64.14 -12.99 -18.34
C ASN A 229 65.02 -14.18 -17.87
N GLN A 230 64.41 -15.26 -17.39
CA GLN A 230 65.16 -16.40 -16.83
C GLN A 230 66.24 -16.94 -17.79
N VAL A 231 65.96 -17.00 -19.10
CA VAL A 231 66.92 -17.53 -20.08
C VAL A 231 68.18 -16.69 -20.14
N ALA A 232 68.06 -15.36 -20.10
CA ALA A 232 69.22 -14.45 -20.10
C ALA A 232 70.05 -14.56 -18.81
N ILE A 233 69.39 -14.78 -17.65
CA ILE A 233 70.08 -14.98 -16.36
C ILE A 233 70.84 -16.32 -16.35
N GLU A 234 70.21 -17.41 -16.82
CA GLU A 234 70.91 -18.71 -16.95
C GLU A 234 72.04 -18.66 -17.99
N GLU A 235 71.89 -17.89 -19.08
CA GLU A 235 72.93 -17.73 -20.09
C GLU A 235 74.18 -17.02 -19.54
N ALA A 236 74.00 -15.89 -18.83
CA ALA A 236 75.09 -15.23 -18.10
C ALA A 236 75.72 -16.14 -17.05
N LYS A 237 74.90 -16.88 -16.29
CA LYS A 237 75.36 -17.85 -15.29
C LYS A 237 76.22 -18.96 -15.89
N ARG A 238 75.86 -19.48 -17.07
CA ARG A 238 76.65 -20.51 -17.77
C ARG A 238 77.97 -20.01 -18.37
N LEU A 239 78.22 -18.71 -18.39
CA LEU A 239 79.54 -18.14 -18.66
C LEU A 239 80.36 -18.01 -17.37
N VAL A 240 79.73 -17.54 -16.27
CA VAL A 240 80.36 -17.46 -14.94
C VAL A 240 80.74 -18.84 -14.38
N GLU A 241 79.92 -19.86 -14.58
CA GLU A 241 80.18 -21.25 -14.16
C GLU A 241 81.49 -21.82 -14.76
N LYS A 242 81.93 -21.34 -15.94
CA LYS A 242 83.19 -21.74 -16.59
C LYS A 242 84.44 -21.13 -15.95
N LEU A 243 84.29 -20.11 -15.10
CA LEU A 243 85.43 -19.45 -14.48
C LEU A 243 86.06 -20.35 -13.40
N PRO A 244 87.39 -20.31 -13.22
CA PRO A 244 88.04 -20.93 -12.07
C PRO A 244 87.60 -20.25 -10.76
N GLU A 245 87.71 -20.98 -9.66
CA GLU A 245 87.29 -20.51 -8.34
C GLU A 245 88.13 -19.31 -7.86
N GLY A 246 87.46 -18.21 -7.49
CA GLY A 246 88.12 -16.99 -7.05
C GLY A 246 87.17 -15.80 -6.91
N GLU A 247 87.70 -14.68 -6.39
CA GLU A 247 86.92 -13.47 -6.06
C GLU A 247 86.09 -12.93 -7.23
N ALA A 248 86.62 -12.98 -8.45
CA ALA A 248 85.91 -12.53 -9.66
C ALA A 248 84.68 -13.37 -9.99
N LYS A 249 84.73 -14.70 -9.77
CA LYS A 249 83.59 -15.60 -9.98
C LYS A 249 82.51 -15.33 -8.95
N ILE A 250 82.87 -15.31 -7.67
CA ILE A 250 81.97 -15.03 -6.54
C ILE A 250 81.24 -13.69 -6.74
N ALA A 251 81.97 -12.63 -7.11
CA ALA A 251 81.39 -11.32 -7.36
C ALA A 251 80.42 -11.28 -8.58
N LEU A 252 80.56 -12.17 -9.55
CA LEU A 252 79.59 -12.30 -10.65
C LEU A 252 78.38 -13.18 -10.26
N GLU A 253 78.60 -14.21 -9.43
CA GLU A 253 77.52 -15.06 -8.89
C GLU A 253 76.57 -14.28 -7.95
N GLU A 254 77.11 -13.43 -7.06
CA GLU A 254 76.29 -12.53 -6.22
C GLU A 254 75.42 -11.59 -7.06
N ARG A 255 75.94 -11.12 -8.20
CA ARG A 255 75.22 -10.26 -9.14
C ARG A 255 74.15 -11.03 -9.92
N ILE A 256 74.40 -12.29 -10.26
CA ILE A 256 73.37 -13.18 -10.83
C ILE A 256 72.25 -13.43 -9.83
N GLU A 257 72.55 -13.66 -8.54
CA GLU A 257 71.52 -13.79 -7.50
C GLU A 257 70.71 -12.48 -7.34
N LYS A 258 71.38 -11.33 -7.37
CA LYS A 258 70.73 -10.02 -7.36
C LYS A 258 69.81 -9.83 -8.56
N ALA A 259 70.23 -10.22 -9.77
CA ALA A 259 69.41 -10.19 -10.96
C ALA A 259 68.19 -11.12 -10.86
N GLN A 260 68.37 -12.34 -10.33
CA GLN A 260 67.31 -13.30 -10.09
C GLN A 260 66.24 -12.74 -9.14
N ASN A 261 66.67 -12.13 -8.03
CA ASN A 261 65.78 -11.49 -7.06
C ASN A 261 65.02 -10.30 -7.65
N LEU A 262 65.65 -9.50 -8.52
CA LEU A 262 64.96 -8.42 -9.26
C LEU A 262 63.92 -8.96 -10.25
N LEU A 263 64.22 -10.04 -10.98
CA LEU A 263 63.27 -10.66 -11.91
C LEU A 263 62.05 -11.18 -11.16
N THR A 264 62.27 -11.91 -10.05
CA THR A 264 61.20 -12.39 -9.19
C THR A 264 60.32 -11.23 -8.71
N ARG A 265 60.92 -10.15 -8.19
CA ARG A 265 60.19 -8.95 -7.76
C ARG A 265 59.40 -8.29 -8.91
N GLN A 266 59.98 -8.15 -10.10
CA GLN A 266 59.27 -7.62 -11.28
C GLN A 266 58.06 -8.47 -11.64
N THR A 267 58.18 -9.81 -11.61
CA THR A 267 57.04 -10.70 -11.89
C THR A 267 55.95 -10.60 -10.82
N GLU A 268 56.30 -10.47 -9.54
CA GLU A 268 55.31 -10.23 -8.48
C GLU A 268 54.63 -8.86 -8.61
N ASP A 269 55.38 -7.81 -8.93
CA ASP A 269 54.84 -6.45 -8.98
C ASP A 269 53.87 -6.29 -10.17
N GLU A 270 54.11 -6.98 -11.30
CA GLU A 270 53.14 -7.08 -12.40
C GLU A 270 51.91 -7.94 -12.05
N THR A 271 52.01 -9.01 -11.25
CA THR A 271 50.81 -9.76 -10.83
C THR A 271 49.95 -8.96 -9.85
N LYS A 272 50.56 -8.27 -8.88
CA LYS A 272 49.85 -7.33 -7.97
C LYS A 272 49.12 -6.23 -8.75
N LYS A 273 49.77 -5.69 -9.78
CA LYS A 273 49.23 -4.65 -10.69
C LYS A 273 48.06 -5.18 -11.53
N ALA A 274 48.11 -6.42 -12.00
CA ALA A 274 46.99 -7.07 -12.69
C ALA A 274 45.78 -7.29 -11.75
N GLU A 275 46.01 -7.84 -10.56
CA GLU A 275 44.98 -8.07 -9.52
C GLU A 275 44.30 -6.74 -9.11
N ALA A 276 45.10 -5.69 -8.88
CA ALA A 276 44.61 -4.36 -8.56
C ALA A 276 43.78 -3.75 -9.71
N LYS A 277 44.24 -3.88 -10.97
CA LYS A 277 43.49 -3.37 -12.13
C LYS A 277 42.15 -4.10 -12.30
N GLU A 278 42.13 -5.43 -12.23
CA GLU A 278 40.90 -6.22 -12.34
C GLU A 278 39.89 -5.86 -11.23
N THR A 279 40.38 -5.61 -10.01
CA THR A 279 39.52 -5.21 -8.88
C THR A 279 38.92 -3.81 -9.09
N VAL A 280 39.70 -2.84 -9.59
CA VAL A 280 39.20 -1.50 -9.93
C VAL A 280 38.25 -1.53 -11.14
N ASP A 281 38.55 -2.31 -12.17
CA ASP A 281 37.64 -2.51 -13.32
C ASP A 281 36.28 -3.06 -12.87
N ASN A 282 36.27 -3.97 -11.89
CA ASN A 282 35.05 -4.56 -11.34
C ASN A 282 34.18 -3.60 -10.52
N LEU A 283 34.65 -2.37 -10.20
CA LEU A 283 33.80 -1.35 -9.57
C LEU A 283 32.77 -0.77 -10.56
N PHE A 284 33.05 -0.81 -11.86
CA PHE A 284 32.25 -0.16 -12.90
C PHE A 284 31.38 -1.14 -13.69
N SER A 285 30.27 -0.65 -14.24
CA SER A 285 29.41 -1.44 -15.14
C SER A 285 30.07 -1.72 -16.49
N ASP A 286 30.89 -0.78 -16.97
CA ASP A 286 31.49 -0.76 -18.30
C ASP A 286 32.70 0.20 -18.36
N GLU A 287 33.42 0.18 -19.50
CA GLU A 287 34.63 0.98 -19.76
C GLU A 287 34.39 2.50 -19.85
N THR A 288 33.14 2.97 -19.91
CA THR A 288 32.85 4.42 -19.85
C THR A 288 32.94 4.95 -18.42
N GLU A 289 32.81 4.05 -17.43
CA GLU A 289 32.87 4.35 -16.00
C GLU A 289 31.85 5.44 -15.59
N THR A 290 30.71 5.48 -16.28
CA THR A 290 29.59 6.41 -15.99
C THR A 290 28.64 5.86 -14.92
N SER A 291 28.75 4.58 -14.57
CA SER A 291 27.97 3.95 -13.51
C SER A 291 28.76 2.85 -12.79
N LEU A 292 28.42 2.63 -11.50
CA LEU A 292 28.94 1.52 -10.71
C LEU A 292 28.18 0.22 -10.97
N LYS A 293 28.91 -0.89 -10.87
CA LYS A 293 28.37 -2.24 -11.01
C LYS A 293 27.38 -2.57 -9.87
N PRO A 294 26.26 -3.27 -10.13
CA PRO A 294 25.30 -3.62 -9.08
C PRO A 294 25.95 -4.37 -7.90
N GLY A 295 25.73 -3.87 -6.68
CA GLY A 295 26.28 -4.43 -5.44
C GLY A 295 27.59 -3.80 -4.95
N VAL A 296 28.24 -2.95 -5.76
CA VAL A 296 29.40 -2.15 -5.32
C VAL A 296 28.98 -1.22 -4.18
N ASN A 297 29.84 -1.12 -3.18
CA ASN A 297 29.64 -0.37 -1.94
C ASN A 297 31.01 0.03 -1.37
N GLN A 298 31.03 0.79 -0.27
CA GLN A 298 32.27 1.32 0.31
C GLN A 298 33.34 0.24 0.55
N ALA A 299 32.97 -0.96 1.00
CA ALA A 299 33.92 -2.02 1.29
C ALA A 299 34.63 -2.53 0.03
N ALA A 300 33.94 -2.58 -1.12
CA ALA A 300 34.55 -2.94 -2.41
C ALA A 300 35.54 -1.87 -2.90
N ILE A 301 35.23 -0.58 -2.65
CA ILE A 301 36.12 0.54 -3.02
C ILE A 301 37.37 0.54 -2.13
N GLU A 302 37.24 0.36 -0.81
CA GLU A 302 38.40 0.23 0.09
C GLU A 302 39.22 -1.05 -0.18
N GLU A 303 38.59 -2.14 -0.64
CA GLU A 303 39.32 -3.36 -1.05
C GLU A 303 40.17 -3.11 -2.30
N ALA A 304 39.61 -2.49 -3.34
CA ALA A 304 40.34 -2.09 -4.53
C ALA A 304 41.52 -1.16 -4.19
N LYS A 305 41.26 -0.14 -3.36
CA LYS A 305 42.27 0.81 -2.88
C LYS A 305 43.39 0.13 -2.10
N LYS A 306 43.08 -0.81 -1.21
CA LYS A 306 44.06 -1.60 -0.46
C LYS A 306 44.94 -2.51 -1.34
N LEU A 307 44.53 -2.81 -2.57
CA LEU A 307 45.39 -3.47 -3.56
C LEU A 307 46.29 -2.46 -4.28
N VAL A 308 45.73 -1.32 -4.69
CA VAL A 308 46.47 -0.23 -5.36
C VAL A 308 47.54 0.41 -4.45
N GLU A 309 47.27 0.57 -3.15
CA GLU A 309 48.22 1.06 -2.15
C GLU A 309 49.50 0.21 -2.04
N LYS A 310 49.43 -1.09 -2.39
CA LYS A 310 50.59 -2.01 -2.39
C LYS A 310 51.49 -1.88 -3.62
N LEU A 311 51.03 -1.17 -4.66
CA LEU A 311 51.78 -1.05 -5.90
C LEU A 311 52.98 -0.10 -5.72
N PRO A 312 54.10 -0.35 -6.44
CA PRO A 312 55.18 0.62 -6.52
C PRO A 312 54.69 1.92 -7.17
N GLU A 313 55.32 3.04 -6.80
CA GLU A 313 54.96 4.36 -7.31
C GLU A 313 55.19 4.47 -8.84
N GLY A 314 54.20 5.02 -9.54
CA GLY A 314 54.25 5.20 -10.99
C GLY A 314 52.87 5.47 -11.62
N GLU A 315 52.86 5.77 -12.91
CA GLU A 315 51.67 6.17 -13.67
C GLU A 315 50.49 5.17 -13.52
N ALA A 316 50.78 3.87 -13.50
CA ALA A 316 49.77 2.82 -13.35
C ALA A 316 49.07 2.83 -11.98
N LYS A 317 49.76 3.28 -10.91
CA LYS A 317 49.17 3.42 -9.58
C LYS A 317 48.25 4.64 -9.55
N ILE A 318 48.77 5.79 -9.98
CA ILE A 318 48.04 7.07 -10.06
C ILE A 318 46.75 6.90 -10.87
N ALA A 319 46.82 6.28 -12.05
CA ALA A 319 45.65 6.04 -12.89
C ALA A 319 44.61 5.08 -12.29
N LEU A 320 45.00 4.23 -11.32
CA LEU A 320 44.03 3.41 -10.57
C LEU A 320 43.46 4.16 -9.36
N GLU A 321 44.24 5.04 -8.71
CA GLU A 321 43.78 5.92 -7.63
C GLU A 321 42.74 6.94 -8.13
N GLU A 322 42.96 7.58 -9.29
CA GLU A 322 41.98 8.46 -9.95
C GLU A 322 40.65 7.75 -10.25
N ARG A 323 40.71 6.48 -10.67
CA ARG A 323 39.53 5.65 -10.94
C ARG A 323 38.81 5.25 -9.64
N ILE A 324 39.53 5.01 -8.56
CA ILE A 324 38.96 4.79 -7.22
C ILE A 324 38.24 6.05 -6.73
N GLU A 325 38.82 7.25 -6.91
CA GLU A 325 38.14 8.51 -6.57
C GLU A 325 36.86 8.71 -7.41
N LYS A 326 36.92 8.42 -8.72
CA LYS A 326 35.75 8.44 -9.61
C LYS A 326 34.66 7.47 -9.14
N ALA A 327 35.03 6.25 -8.73
CA ALA A 327 34.09 5.29 -8.16
C ALA A 327 33.48 5.78 -6.83
N GLN A 328 34.27 6.39 -5.95
CA GLN A 328 33.80 6.98 -4.69
C GLN A 328 32.78 8.10 -4.93
N ASN A 329 33.04 8.97 -5.90
CA ASN A 329 32.13 10.05 -6.28
C ASN A 329 30.81 9.53 -6.85
N LEU A 330 30.84 8.48 -7.69
CA LEU A 330 29.62 7.81 -8.17
C LEU A 330 28.82 7.14 -7.05
N LEU A 331 29.48 6.46 -6.10
CA LEU A 331 28.79 5.84 -4.95
C LEU A 331 28.11 6.88 -4.07
N THR A 332 28.77 8.02 -3.88
CA THR A 332 28.23 9.14 -3.11
C THR A 332 27.00 9.71 -3.80
N ALA A 333 27.06 9.98 -5.11
CA ALA A 333 25.93 10.47 -5.90
C ALA A 333 24.75 9.47 -5.92
N GLN A 334 25.01 8.17 -6.09
CA GLN A 334 23.98 7.12 -6.01
C GLN A 334 23.31 7.11 -4.62
N THR A 335 24.09 7.23 -3.55
CA THR A 335 23.57 7.26 -2.17
C THR A 335 22.70 8.49 -1.93
N GLU A 336 23.14 9.67 -2.37
CA GLU A 336 22.32 10.89 -2.28
C GLU A 336 21.01 10.78 -3.07
N ASP A 337 21.03 10.21 -4.27
CA ASP A 337 19.83 10.11 -5.10
C ASP A 337 18.83 9.09 -4.54
N GLU A 338 19.29 8.03 -3.87
CA GLU A 338 18.40 7.17 -3.09
C GLU A 338 17.83 7.89 -1.84
N THR A 339 18.60 8.72 -1.13
CA THR A 339 18.03 9.49 -0.01
C THR A 339 17.00 10.53 -0.48
N LYS A 340 17.26 11.22 -1.60
CA LYS A 340 16.29 12.15 -2.23
C LYS A 340 15.00 11.42 -2.63
N LYS A 341 15.09 10.22 -3.22
CA LYS A 341 13.92 9.38 -3.57
C LYS A 341 13.13 8.97 -2.32
N ALA A 342 13.82 8.57 -1.26
CA ALA A 342 13.19 8.17 0.00
C ALA A 342 12.45 9.34 0.67
N GLU A 343 13.11 10.51 0.79
CA GLU A 343 12.53 11.73 1.34
C GLU A 343 11.30 12.19 0.53
N ALA A 344 11.43 12.31 -0.80
CA ALA A 344 10.32 12.68 -1.68
C ALA A 344 9.16 11.68 -1.62
N LYS A 345 9.43 10.38 -1.49
CA LYS A 345 8.39 9.36 -1.28
C LYS A 345 7.70 9.54 0.07
N GLU A 346 8.44 9.75 1.16
CA GLU A 346 7.87 9.96 2.50
C GLU A 346 7.00 11.23 2.55
N THR A 347 7.40 12.32 1.90
CA THR A 347 6.58 13.54 1.82
C THR A 347 5.28 13.29 1.05
N VAL A 348 5.33 12.59 -0.09
CA VAL A 348 4.11 12.23 -0.86
C VAL A 348 3.22 11.25 -0.10
N ASP A 349 3.78 10.24 0.57
CA ASP A 349 3.02 9.32 1.43
C ASP A 349 2.29 10.08 2.55
N ASN A 350 2.94 11.10 3.14
CA ASN A 350 2.37 11.94 4.19
C ASN A 350 1.22 12.86 3.73
N LEU A 351 0.94 12.99 2.41
CA LEU A 351 -0.25 13.70 1.93
C LEU A 351 -1.55 12.94 2.23
N PHE A 352 -1.49 11.62 2.40
CA PHE A 352 -2.66 10.75 2.51
C PHE A 352 -2.90 10.26 3.95
N SER A 353 -4.17 9.95 4.28
CA SER A 353 -4.51 9.28 5.53
C SER A 353 -4.37 7.75 5.45
N ASP A 354 -4.33 7.19 4.23
CA ASP A 354 -4.52 5.77 3.97
C ASP A 354 -3.77 5.28 2.72
N GLU A 355 -3.36 4.00 2.69
CA GLU A 355 -2.62 3.39 1.57
C GLU A 355 -3.42 3.27 0.27
N THR A 356 -4.75 3.42 0.30
CA THR A 356 -5.58 3.46 -0.91
C THR A 356 -5.63 4.86 -1.53
N GLU A 357 -5.13 5.85 -0.79
CA GLU A 357 -5.06 7.27 -1.14
C GLU A 357 -6.44 7.81 -1.53
N THR A 358 -7.48 7.40 -0.80
CA THR A 358 -8.86 7.87 -1.01
C THR A 358 -9.17 9.14 -0.22
N SER A 359 -8.35 9.45 0.80
CA SER A 359 -8.47 10.62 1.64
C SER A 359 -7.12 11.28 1.96
N LEU A 360 -7.11 12.61 2.03
CA LEU A 360 -5.94 13.38 2.47
C LEU A 360 -5.78 13.33 4.00
N LYS A 361 -4.55 13.57 4.47
CA LYS A 361 -4.20 13.67 5.88
C LYS A 361 -4.71 15.00 6.48
N PRO A 362 -5.24 15.04 7.72
CA PRO A 362 -5.70 16.28 8.34
C PRO A 362 -4.61 17.35 8.37
N GLY A 363 -4.92 18.56 7.88
CA GLY A 363 -3.99 19.69 7.77
C GLY A 363 -3.26 19.82 6.43
N VAL A 364 -3.33 18.81 5.55
CA VAL A 364 -2.81 18.91 4.17
C VAL A 364 -3.56 20.01 3.42
N ASN A 365 -2.79 20.81 2.69
CA ASN A 365 -3.23 22.00 1.98
C ASN A 365 -2.30 22.23 0.77
N GLN A 366 -2.55 23.27 -0.02
CA GLN A 366 -1.80 23.51 -1.26
C GLN A 366 -0.28 23.61 -1.04
N ALA A 367 0.18 24.21 0.07
CA ALA A 367 1.61 24.35 0.34
C ALA A 367 2.29 23.00 0.58
N ALA A 368 1.64 22.06 1.28
CA ALA A 368 2.17 20.71 1.49
C ALA A 368 2.24 19.89 0.19
N ILE A 369 1.28 20.09 -0.72
CA ILE A 369 1.29 19.44 -2.05
C ILE A 369 2.39 20.02 -2.94
N GLU A 370 2.59 21.35 -2.92
CA GLU A 370 3.69 22.00 -3.64
C GLU A 370 5.08 21.66 -3.05
N GLU A 371 5.20 21.49 -1.72
CA GLU A 371 6.43 21.02 -1.05
C GLU A 371 6.82 19.60 -1.50
N ALA A 372 5.87 18.67 -1.49
CA ALA A 372 6.07 17.31 -2.00
C ALA A 372 6.48 17.32 -3.48
N LYS A 373 5.85 18.18 -4.29
CA LYS A 373 6.12 18.37 -5.72
C LYS A 373 7.49 18.99 -5.99
N GLU A 374 7.94 19.93 -5.17
CA GLU A 374 9.29 20.48 -5.23
C GLU A 374 10.36 19.41 -4.96
N LEU A 375 10.14 18.50 -4.01
CA LEU A 375 11.06 17.38 -3.75
C LEU A 375 11.05 16.38 -4.91
N VAL A 376 9.87 16.03 -5.43
CA VAL A 376 9.74 15.11 -6.57
C VAL A 376 10.37 15.69 -7.84
N GLU A 377 10.27 17.00 -8.11
CA GLU A 377 10.90 17.59 -9.30
C GLU A 377 12.45 17.61 -9.24
N LYS A 378 13.03 17.58 -8.04
CA LYS A 378 14.49 17.48 -7.82
C LYS A 378 15.05 16.08 -8.09
N LEU A 379 14.20 15.06 -8.25
CA LEU A 379 14.63 13.69 -8.59
C LEU A 379 15.12 13.57 -10.04
N PRO A 380 16.03 12.62 -10.34
CA PRO A 380 16.32 12.22 -11.72
C PRO A 380 15.07 11.60 -12.38
N GLU A 381 14.98 11.72 -13.72
CA GLU A 381 13.86 11.15 -14.49
C GLU A 381 13.85 9.62 -14.43
N GLY A 382 12.67 9.03 -14.24
CA GLY A 382 12.47 7.58 -14.12
C GLY A 382 11.14 7.22 -13.45
N GLU A 383 10.85 5.92 -13.38
CA GLU A 383 9.54 5.40 -12.94
C GLU A 383 9.09 5.92 -11.57
N VAL A 384 10.03 6.06 -10.61
CA VAL A 384 9.75 6.62 -9.28
C VAL A 384 9.26 8.06 -9.36
N LYS A 385 9.91 8.91 -10.18
CA LYS A 385 9.51 10.31 -10.35
C LYS A 385 8.13 10.42 -11.00
N THR A 386 7.86 9.61 -12.02
CA THR A 386 6.54 9.54 -12.69
C THR A 386 5.45 9.12 -11.70
N ALA A 387 5.64 8.00 -10.99
CA ALA A 387 4.66 7.49 -10.03
C ALA A 387 4.39 8.48 -8.88
N LEU A 388 5.40 9.19 -8.39
CA LEU A 388 5.19 10.23 -7.36
C LEU A 388 4.44 11.46 -7.91
N LYS A 389 4.64 11.85 -9.18
CA LYS A 389 3.86 12.92 -9.83
C LYS A 389 2.38 12.56 -9.98
N GLU A 390 2.07 11.34 -10.41
CA GLU A 390 0.68 10.86 -10.51
C GLU A 390 -0.04 10.89 -9.15
N ARG A 391 0.67 10.54 -8.07
CA ARG A 391 0.16 10.61 -6.69
C ARG A 391 -0.04 12.05 -6.22
N ILE A 392 0.85 12.97 -6.58
CA ILE A 392 0.67 14.41 -6.32
C ILE A 392 -0.57 14.95 -7.04
N GLU A 393 -0.81 14.56 -8.30
CA GLU A 393 -2.03 14.95 -9.03
C GLU A 393 -3.29 14.37 -8.37
N LYS A 394 -3.24 13.11 -7.90
CA LYS A 394 -4.31 12.49 -7.11
C LYS A 394 -4.59 13.25 -5.80
N ALA A 395 -3.55 13.67 -5.08
CA ALA A 395 -3.67 14.51 -3.89
C ALA A 395 -4.29 15.88 -4.20
N GLN A 396 -3.85 16.52 -5.29
CA GLN A 396 -4.39 17.80 -5.75
C GLN A 396 -5.88 17.72 -6.05
N ASN A 397 -6.32 16.67 -6.76
CA ASN A 397 -7.72 16.43 -7.07
C ASN A 397 -8.57 16.16 -5.82
N LEU A 398 -8.02 15.45 -4.82
CA LEU A 398 -8.69 15.27 -3.52
C LEU A 398 -8.82 16.59 -2.75
N LEU A 399 -7.82 17.46 -2.77
CA LEU A 399 -7.88 18.77 -2.09
C LEU A 399 -8.95 19.67 -2.72
N THR A 400 -9.00 19.73 -4.06
CA THR A 400 -10.07 20.44 -4.80
C THR A 400 -11.44 19.88 -4.44
N ARG A 401 -11.60 18.55 -4.39
CA ARG A 401 -12.87 17.94 -3.98
C ARG A 401 -13.24 18.28 -2.53
N GLN A 402 -12.29 18.31 -1.59
CA GLN A 402 -12.56 18.69 -0.21
C GLN A 402 -13.02 20.15 -0.07
N THR A 403 -12.44 21.10 -0.82
CA THR A 403 -12.86 22.51 -0.79
C THR A 403 -14.21 22.73 -1.47
N GLU A 404 -14.52 21.97 -2.53
CA GLU A 404 -15.86 21.93 -3.11
C GLU A 404 -16.90 21.32 -2.14
N ASP A 405 -16.58 20.23 -1.45
CA ASP A 405 -17.52 19.53 -0.59
C ASP A 405 -17.83 20.34 0.69
N GLU A 406 -16.85 21.06 1.25
CA GLU A 406 -17.09 22.03 2.34
C GLU A 406 -17.87 23.28 1.88
N THR A 407 -17.69 23.77 0.65
CA THR A 407 -18.49 24.91 0.15
C THR A 407 -19.95 24.51 -0.14
N LYS A 408 -20.21 23.33 -0.72
CA LYS A 408 -21.57 22.75 -0.84
C LYS A 408 -22.24 22.60 0.53
N LYS A 409 -21.49 22.13 1.53
CA LYS A 409 -21.94 21.96 2.92
C LYS A 409 -22.27 23.27 3.61
N ALA A 410 -21.51 24.35 3.34
CA ALA A 410 -21.82 25.69 3.82
C ALA A 410 -23.12 26.24 3.17
N GLU A 411 -23.24 26.15 1.84
CA GLU A 411 -24.44 26.57 1.08
C GLU A 411 -25.70 25.84 1.55
N ALA A 412 -25.60 24.51 1.72
CA ALA A 412 -26.69 23.69 2.24
C ALA A 412 -27.06 24.06 3.69
N LYS A 413 -26.07 24.28 4.57
CA LYS A 413 -26.33 24.70 5.96
C LYS A 413 -27.02 26.07 6.01
N GLU A 414 -26.53 27.05 5.27
CA GLU A 414 -27.13 28.40 5.20
C GLU A 414 -28.56 28.34 4.66
N THR A 415 -28.84 27.49 3.68
CA THR A 415 -30.19 27.32 3.13
C THR A 415 -31.15 26.69 4.15
N VAL A 416 -30.70 25.68 4.92
CA VAL A 416 -31.49 25.08 6.01
C VAL A 416 -31.68 26.05 7.19
N ASP A 417 -30.64 26.80 7.57
CA ASP A 417 -30.74 27.83 8.62
C ASP A 417 -31.79 28.89 8.23
N ASN A 418 -31.86 29.26 6.95
CA ASN A 418 -32.83 30.24 6.43
C ASN A 418 -34.29 29.74 6.40
N LEU A 419 -34.57 28.47 6.69
CA LEU A 419 -35.95 27.99 6.86
C LEU A 419 -36.59 28.49 8.16
N PHE A 420 -35.80 28.85 9.17
CA PHE A 420 -36.27 29.15 10.53
C PHE A 420 -36.19 30.66 10.85
N SER A 421 -37.05 31.10 11.78
CA SER A 421 -36.96 32.45 12.38
C SER A 421 -36.09 32.49 13.63
N ASP A 422 -35.85 31.34 14.28
CA ASP A 422 -35.23 31.23 15.61
C ASP A 422 -34.25 30.05 15.70
N GLU A 423 -33.19 30.20 16.50
CA GLU A 423 -32.18 29.14 16.73
C GLU A 423 -32.74 27.89 17.44
N THR A 424 -33.86 28.00 18.14
CA THR A 424 -34.57 26.83 18.69
C THR A 424 -35.46 26.11 17.66
N GLU A 425 -35.58 26.69 16.46
CA GLU A 425 -36.30 26.16 15.30
C GLU A 425 -37.77 25.82 15.63
N THR A 426 -38.41 26.70 16.40
CA THR A 426 -39.81 26.57 16.83
C THR A 426 -40.79 27.20 15.84
N SER A 427 -40.28 28.08 14.96
CA SER A 427 -41.05 28.80 13.95
C SER A 427 -40.29 28.94 12.62
N LEU A 428 -41.03 28.91 11.51
CA LEU A 428 -40.46 29.13 10.17
C LEU A 428 -40.27 30.62 9.87
N LYS A 429 -39.39 30.92 8.92
CA LYS A 429 -39.14 32.27 8.40
C LYS A 429 -40.30 32.73 7.51
N PRO A 430 -40.74 34.00 7.56
CA PRO A 430 -41.82 34.50 6.70
C PRO A 430 -41.53 34.25 5.21
N GLY A 431 -42.49 33.66 4.49
CA GLY A 431 -42.38 33.30 3.07
C GLY A 431 -41.84 31.90 2.78
N VAL A 432 -41.36 31.15 3.79
CA VAL A 432 -41.00 29.74 3.65
C VAL A 432 -42.22 28.91 3.25
N ASN A 433 -42.03 28.03 2.28
CA ASN A 433 -43.05 27.19 1.67
C ASN A 433 -42.40 25.89 1.15
N GLN A 434 -43.18 24.98 0.56
CA GLN A 434 -42.67 23.68 0.13
C GLN A 434 -41.47 23.78 -0.83
N ALA A 435 -41.43 24.77 -1.74
CA ALA A 435 -40.33 24.92 -2.68
C ALA A 435 -39.02 25.33 -2.00
N ALA A 436 -39.08 26.10 -0.90
CA ALA A 436 -37.91 26.42 -0.09
C ALA A 436 -37.35 25.19 0.64
N ILE A 437 -38.24 24.32 1.15
CA ILE A 437 -37.86 23.08 1.85
C ILE A 437 -37.29 22.05 0.87
N GLU A 438 -37.89 21.87 -0.30
CA GLU A 438 -37.36 20.99 -1.35
C GLU A 438 -36.02 21.49 -1.92
N GLU A 439 -35.79 22.81 -2.00
CA GLU A 439 -34.49 23.35 -2.42
C GLU A 439 -33.40 23.10 -1.38
N ALA A 440 -33.69 23.33 -0.09
CA ALA A 440 -32.76 23.00 0.99
C ALA A 440 -32.38 21.50 0.97
N LYS A 441 -33.37 20.63 0.78
CA LYS A 441 -33.21 19.18 0.61
C LYS A 441 -32.39 18.81 -0.63
N ARG A 442 -32.61 19.46 -1.78
CA ARG A 442 -31.83 19.28 -3.01
C ARG A 442 -30.35 19.67 -2.83
N LEU A 443 -30.04 20.62 -1.95
CA LEU A 443 -28.65 20.96 -1.61
C LEU A 443 -28.04 19.94 -0.64
N VAL A 444 -28.78 19.52 0.39
CA VAL A 444 -28.34 18.51 1.38
C VAL A 444 -28.14 17.12 0.76
N GLU A 445 -28.99 16.71 -0.19
CA GLU A 445 -28.88 15.41 -0.88
C GLU A 445 -27.54 15.25 -1.63
N LYS A 446 -26.96 16.35 -2.14
CA LYS A 446 -25.65 16.37 -2.83
C LYS A 446 -24.46 16.23 -1.88
N LEU A 447 -24.64 16.38 -0.58
CA LEU A 447 -23.54 16.28 0.38
C LEU A 447 -23.06 14.82 0.50
N PRO A 448 -21.76 14.61 0.74
CA PRO A 448 -21.25 13.29 1.10
C PRO A 448 -21.90 12.79 2.39
N GLU A 449 -22.05 11.47 2.50
CA GLU A 449 -22.66 10.82 3.66
C GLU A 449 -21.86 11.09 4.95
N GLY A 450 -22.56 11.48 6.01
CA GLY A 450 -21.97 11.78 7.31
C GLY A 450 -22.89 12.54 8.25
N GLU A 451 -22.45 12.75 9.49
CA GLU A 451 -23.23 13.36 10.57
C GLU A 451 -23.81 14.74 10.21
N ALA A 452 -23.04 15.55 9.46
CA ALA A 452 -23.50 16.87 9.00
C ALA A 452 -24.66 16.80 7.99
N LYS A 453 -24.74 15.76 7.16
CA LYS A 453 -25.87 15.55 6.24
C LYS A 453 -27.12 15.15 7.02
N ILE A 454 -26.98 14.13 7.88
CA ILE A 454 -28.06 13.61 8.74
C ILE A 454 -28.65 14.74 9.60
N ALA A 455 -27.81 15.54 10.25
CA ALA A 455 -28.26 16.67 11.07
C ALA A 455 -28.98 17.78 10.26
N LEU A 456 -28.69 17.93 8.97
CA LEU A 456 -29.44 18.85 8.09
C LEU A 456 -30.76 18.23 7.59
N GLU A 457 -30.80 16.92 7.35
CA GLU A 457 -32.01 16.18 6.98
C GLU A 457 -33.05 16.18 8.13
N GLU A 458 -32.62 15.95 9.38
CA GLU A 458 -33.48 16.04 10.58
C GLU A 458 -34.10 17.45 10.73
N ARG A 459 -33.33 18.50 10.45
CA ARG A 459 -33.80 19.89 10.47
C ARG A 459 -34.78 20.19 9.34
N ILE A 460 -34.57 19.61 8.15
CA ILE A 460 -35.52 19.70 7.03
C ILE A 460 -36.85 19.00 7.40
N GLU A 461 -36.83 17.83 8.04
CA GLU A 461 -38.04 17.18 8.55
C GLU A 461 -38.76 18.03 9.61
N LYS A 462 -38.01 18.66 10.52
CA LYS A 462 -38.55 19.62 11.49
C LYS A 462 -39.23 20.82 10.82
N ALA A 463 -38.61 21.40 9.79
CA ALA A 463 -39.18 22.48 8.99
C ALA A 463 -40.46 22.04 8.25
N GLN A 464 -40.46 20.83 7.68
CA GLN A 464 -41.62 20.26 6.99
C GLN A 464 -42.83 20.13 7.93
N ASN A 465 -42.60 19.59 9.14
CA ASN A 465 -43.64 19.43 10.16
C ASN A 465 -44.20 20.79 10.64
N LEU A 466 -43.35 21.83 10.75
CA LEU A 466 -43.80 23.19 11.05
C LEU A 466 -44.68 23.78 9.93
N LEU A 467 -44.33 23.55 8.65
CA LEU A 467 -45.09 24.06 7.51
C LEU A 467 -46.47 23.38 7.42
N THR A 468 -46.53 22.07 7.65
CA THR A 468 -47.81 21.33 7.76
C THR A 468 -48.66 21.90 8.89
N ARG A 469 -48.10 22.08 10.09
CA ARG A 469 -48.83 22.68 11.22
C ARG A 469 -49.32 24.11 10.93
N GLN A 470 -48.51 24.96 10.33
CA GLN A 470 -48.94 26.31 9.92
C GLN A 470 -50.11 26.25 8.93
N THR A 471 -50.04 25.35 7.94
CA THR A 471 -51.10 25.16 6.95
C THR A 471 -52.41 24.70 7.61
N GLU A 472 -52.34 23.72 8.51
CA GLU A 472 -53.49 23.27 9.28
C GLU A 472 -54.08 24.39 10.16
N ASP A 473 -53.24 25.13 10.87
CA ASP A 473 -53.69 26.18 11.78
C ASP A 473 -54.31 27.38 11.03
N GLU A 474 -53.87 27.69 9.81
CA GLU A 474 -54.59 28.63 8.93
C GLU A 474 -55.93 28.06 8.44
N THR A 475 -56.03 26.77 8.09
CA THR A 475 -57.34 26.18 7.72
C THR A 475 -58.34 26.19 8.89
N LYS A 476 -57.89 25.88 10.11
CA LYS A 476 -58.72 25.96 11.34
C LYS A 476 -59.18 27.39 11.60
N LYS A 477 -58.30 28.40 11.43
CA LYS A 477 -58.66 29.82 11.55
C LYS A 477 -59.71 30.24 10.52
N ALA A 478 -59.58 29.79 9.27
CA ALA A 478 -60.52 30.09 8.20
C ALA A 478 -61.90 29.47 8.50
N GLU A 479 -61.95 28.19 8.87
CA GLU A 479 -63.17 27.47 9.27
C GLU A 479 -63.86 28.14 10.48
N ALA A 480 -63.11 28.39 11.56
CA ALA A 480 -63.64 29.05 12.76
C ALA A 480 -64.13 30.48 12.48
N LYS A 481 -63.47 31.21 11.57
CA LYS A 481 -63.94 32.53 11.12
C LYS A 481 -65.21 32.41 10.28
N GLU A 482 -65.28 31.50 9.32
CA GLU A 482 -66.46 31.32 8.47
C GLU A 482 -67.69 30.95 9.33
N THR A 483 -67.55 30.07 10.32
CA THR A 483 -68.66 29.71 11.22
C THR A 483 -69.07 30.90 12.11
N ALA A 484 -68.12 31.68 12.64
CA ALA A 484 -68.42 32.86 13.45
C ALA A 484 -68.97 34.05 12.65
N ASP A 485 -68.60 34.20 11.38
CA ASP A 485 -69.21 35.16 10.46
C ASP A 485 -70.66 34.75 10.13
N ASN A 486 -70.90 33.45 9.94
CA ASN A 486 -72.22 32.88 9.64
C ASN A 486 -73.26 33.00 10.77
N LEU A 487 -72.88 33.39 12.00
CA LEU A 487 -73.83 33.66 13.08
C LEU A 487 -74.70 34.91 12.82
N PHE A 488 -74.23 35.83 11.97
CA PHE A 488 -74.86 37.14 11.74
C PHE A 488 -75.54 37.23 10.37
N SER A 489 -76.51 38.13 10.25
CA SER A 489 -77.14 38.43 8.95
C SER A 489 -76.23 39.26 8.04
N ASP A 490 -75.31 40.04 8.60
CA ASP A 490 -74.40 40.92 7.88
C ASP A 490 -73.13 41.27 8.70
N GLU A 491 -72.19 42.00 8.09
CA GLU A 491 -70.92 42.43 8.68
C GLU A 491 -71.06 43.49 9.79
N THR A 492 -72.23 44.12 9.97
CA THR A 492 -72.45 45.08 11.08
C THR A 492 -72.64 44.37 12.41
N GLU A 493 -72.92 43.05 12.38
CA GLU A 493 -73.17 42.20 13.54
C GLU A 493 -74.31 42.72 14.43
N THR A 494 -75.27 43.47 13.87
CA THR A 494 -76.41 44.04 14.62
C THR A 494 -77.58 43.08 14.77
N SER A 495 -77.61 42.00 13.98
CA SER A 495 -78.64 40.97 14.03
C SER A 495 -78.08 39.58 13.71
N LEU A 496 -78.65 38.56 14.35
CA LEU A 496 -78.35 37.16 14.04
C LEU A 496 -78.96 36.73 12.71
N LYS A 497 -78.37 35.69 12.11
CA LYS A 497 -78.90 35.02 10.92
C LYS A 497 -80.15 34.19 11.27
N THR A 498 -81.13 34.13 10.37
CA THR A 498 -82.36 33.37 10.59
C THR A 498 -82.07 31.88 10.87
N GLY A 499 -82.57 31.37 12.00
CA GLY A 499 -82.40 29.96 12.41
C GLY A 499 -81.23 29.69 13.36
N ILE A 500 -80.39 30.70 13.65
CA ILE A 500 -79.35 30.60 14.69
C ILE A 500 -79.99 30.36 16.06
N ASN A 501 -79.33 29.50 16.84
CA ASN A 501 -79.73 29.07 18.17
C ASN A 501 -78.48 28.72 19.00
N GLN A 502 -78.66 28.32 20.25
CA GLN A 502 -77.54 28.06 21.17
C GLN A 502 -76.54 27.02 20.65
N ALA A 503 -76.98 25.99 19.92
CA ALA A 503 -76.09 24.96 19.41
C ALA A 503 -75.12 25.51 18.34
N ALA A 504 -75.59 26.39 17.46
CA ALA A 504 -74.74 27.04 16.45
C ALA A 504 -73.68 27.97 17.07
N ILE A 505 -74.02 28.64 18.19
CA ILE A 505 -73.08 29.50 18.93
C ILE A 505 -72.03 28.65 19.66
N GLU A 506 -72.43 27.54 20.28
CA GLU A 506 -71.48 26.60 20.91
C GLU A 506 -70.60 25.87 19.88
N GLU A 507 -71.10 25.57 18.68
CA GLU A 507 -70.31 25.00 17.57
C GLU A 507 -69.21 25.96 17.10
N ALA A 508 -69.56 27.23 16.85
CA ALA A 508 -68.58 28.27 16.53
C ALA A 508 -67.52 28.42 17.63
N LYS A 509 -67.94 28.36 18.89
CA LYS A 509 -67.09 28.46 20.08
C LYS A 509 -66.15 27.27 20.24
N GLU A 510 -66.61 26.05 19.95
CA GLU A 510 -65.75 24.85 19.98
C GLU A 510 -64.67 24.90 18.89
N LEU A 511 -64.98 25.43 17.70
CA LEU A 511 -64.00 25.67 16.64
C LEU A 511 -62.99 26.75 17.05
N VAL A 512 -63.45 27.87 17.59
CA VAL A 512 -62.58 28.96 18.06
C VAL A 512 -61.67 28.52 19.22
N GLU A 513 -62.13 27.69 20.16
CA GLU A 513 -61.28 27.20 21.25
C GLU A 513 -60.17 26.25 20.80
N LYS A 514 -60.33 25.56 19.66
CA LYS A 514 -59.28 24.73 19.04
C LYS A 514 -58.16 25.53 18.39
N LEU A 515 -58.32 26.85 18.20
CA LEU A 515 -57.29 27.70 17.63
C LEU A 515 -56.11 27.90 18.60
N PRO A 516 -54.89 28.13 18.10
CA PRO A 516 -53.79 28.67 18.91
C PRO A 516 -54.14 30.07 19.44
N GLU A 517 -53.61 30.42 20.61
CA GLU A 517 -53.83 31.75 21.21
C GLU A 517 -53.22 32.87 20.36
N GLY A 518 -53.95 33.99 20.25
CA GLY A 518 -53.56 35.15 19.44
C GLY A 518 -54.76 36.02 19.07
N GLU A 519 -54.50 37.16 18.42
CA GLU A 519 -55.49 38.20 18.12
C GLU A 519 -56.74 37.68 17.41
N VAL A 520 -56.57 36.76 16.45
CA VAL A 520 -57.69 36.11 15.73
C VAL A 520 -58.60 35.34 16.68
N LYS A 521 -58.03 34.57 17.62
CA LYS A 521 -58.82 33.79 18.60
C LYS A 521 -59.57 34.73 19.55
N THR A 522 -58.93 35.81 20.01
CA THR A 522 -59.56 36.83 20.86
C THR A 522 -60.73 37.52 20.13
N ALA A 523 -60.51 38.03 18.92
CA ALA A 523 -61.54 38.72 18.15
C ALA A 523 -62.72 37.81 17.80
N LEU A 524 -62.48 36.53 17.50
CA LEU A 524 -63.56 35.57 17.27
C LEU A 524 -64.33 35.21 18.56
N LYS A 525 -63.68 35.19 19.73
CA LYS A 525 -64.39 35.04 21.02
C LYS A 525 -65.29 36.24 21.32
N GLU A 526 -64.81 37.46 21.13
CA GLU A 526 -65.61 38.69 21.29
C GLU A 526 -66.82 38.70 20.32
N ARG A 527 -66.61 38.30 19.06
CA ARG A 527 -67.66 38.14 18.05
C ARG A 527 -68.73 37.12 18.47
N ILE A 528 -68.31 36.00 19.06
CA ILE A 528 -69.22 34.95 19.57
C ILE A 528 -69.99 35.42 20.81
N GLU A 529 -69.35 36.17 21.73
CA GLU A 529 -70.04 36.77 22.88
C GLU A 529 -71.11 37.78 22.43
N LYS A 530 -70.83 38.57 21.38
CA LYS A 530 -71.81 39.47 20.76
C LYS A 530 -72.99 38.70 20.17
N ALA A 531 -72.76 37.57 19.49
CA ALA A 531 -73.82 36.69 19.01
C ALA A 531 -74.67 36.12 20.16
N GLN A 532 -74.02 35.67 21.25
CA GLN A 532 -74.70 35.15 22.44
C GLN A 532 -75.62 36.20 23.07
N ASN A 533 -75.16 37.44 23.19
CA ASN A 533 -75.95 38.54 23.74
C ASN A 533 -77.17 38.88 22.86
N LEU A 534 -77.02 38.85 21.53
CA LEU A 534 -78.17 39.00 20.61
C LEU A 534 -79.18 37.86 20.72
N LEU A 535 -78.74 36.60 20.89
CA LEU A 535 -79.65 35.47 21.05
C LEU A 535 -80.44 35.56 22.35
N THR A 536 -79.78 35.97 23.43
CA THR A 536 -80.43 36.23 24.73
C THR A 536 -81.47 37.35 24.60
N ALA A 537 -81.14 38.46 23.94
CA ALA A 537 -82.07 39.57 23.71
C ALA A 537 -83.28 39.15 22.84
N GLN A 538 -83.07 38.40 21.76
CA GLN A 538 -84.16 37.85 20.95
C GLN A 538 -85.07 36.91 21.74
N THR A 539 -84.47 36.06 22.60
CA THR A 539 -85.22 35.14 23.47
C THR A 539 -86.05 35.89 24.50
N GLU A 540 -85.48 36.93 25.14
CA GLU A 540 -86.23 37.80 26.04
C GLU A 540 -87.38 38.54 25.35
N ASP A 541 -87.16 39.05 24.13
CA ASP A 541 -88.20 39.82 23.44
C ASP A 541 -89.35 38.93 22.95
N GLU A 542 -89.09 37.68 22.57
CA GLU A 542 -90.13 36.69 22.34
C GLU A 542 -90.86 36.29 23.64
N THR A 543 -90.20 36.19 24.80
CA THR A 543 -90.92 35.93 26.07
C THR A 543 -91.78 37.11 26.52
N LYS A 544 -91.28 38.35 26.40
CA LYS A 544 -92.07 39.59 26.64
C LYS A 544 -93.29 39.63 25.71
N LYS A 545 -93.11 39.29 24.43
CA LYS A 545 -94.18 39.22 23.41
C LYS A 545 -95.20 38.13 23.70
N ALA A 546 -94.78 36.98 24.24
CA ALA A 546 -95.68 35.93 24.71
C ALA A 546 -96.47 36.37 25.95
N GLU A 547 -95.82 36.93 26.98
CA GLU A 547 -96.44 37.47 28.21
C GLU A 547 -97.47 38.56 27.89
N ALA A 548 -97.10 39.51 27.02
CA ALA A 548 -97.99 40.57 26.57
C ALA A 548 -99.17 40.03 25.75
N LYS A 549 -98.96 39.01 24.89
CA LYS A 549 -100.06 38.35 24.17
C LYS A 549 -101.00 37.63 25.14
N GLU A 550 -100.49 36.83 26.07
CA GLU A 550 -101.31 36.11 27.06
C GLU A 550 -102.11 37.08 27.92
N THR A 551 -101.53 38.22 28.30
CA THR A 551 -102.23 39.24 29.10
C THR A 551 -103.36 39.91 28.30
N VAL A 552 -103.15 40.21 27.01
CA VAL A 552 -104.20 40.74 26.12
C VAL A 552 -105.27 39.69 25.81
N ASP A 553 -104.90 38.43 25.58
CA ASP A 553 -105.85 37.33 25.41
C ASP A 553 -106.77 37.18 26.63
N ASN A 554 -106.21 37.35 27.84
CA ASN A 554 -106.95 37.28 29.11
C ASN A 554 -107.94 38.42 29.35
N LEU A 555 -107.96 39.49 28.54
CA LEU A 555 -108.99 40.53 28.61
C LEU A 555 -110.35 40.04 28.09
N PHE A 556 -110.36 39.06 27.18
CA PHE A 556 -111.56 38.60 26.48
C PHE A 556 -112.10 37.28 27.06
N SER A 557 -113.39 37.02 26.85
CA SER A 557 -114.01 35.74 27.22
C SER A 557 -113.54 34.58 26.35
N ASP A 558 -113.24 34.86 25.08
CA ASP A 558 -112.86 33.89 24.04
C ASP A 558 -112.16 34.59 22.85
N GLU A 559 -111.69 33.78 21.88
CA GLU A 559 -110.98 34.22 20.68
C GLU A 559 -111.82 35.04 19.69
N THR A 560 -113.16 35.12 19.85
CA THR A 560 -113.99 36.01 19.02
C THR A 560 -113.86 37.48 19.44
N GLU A 561 -113.40 37.72 20.68
CA GLU A 561 -113.19 39.05 21.26
C GLU A 561 -114.46 39.91 21.23
N THR A 562 -115.63 39.28 21.30
CA THR A 562 -116.95 39.96 21.30
C THR A 562 -117.39 40.41 22.69
N SER A 563 -116.76 39.90 23.76
CA SER A 563 -117.04 40.27 25.15
C SER A 563 -115.77 40.23 26.01
N LEU A 564 -115.75 41.07 27.05
CA LEU A 564 -114.71 41.06 28.08
C LEU A 564 -114.96 39.98 29.13
N LYS A 565 -113.87 39.44 29.65
CA LYS A 565 -113.87 38.43 30.71
C LYS A 565 -114.42 39.02 32.02
N PRO A 566 -115.26 38.31 32.79
CA PRO A 566 -115.84 38.84 34.04
C PRO A 566 -114.77 39.32 35.03
N GLY A 567 -114.88 40.56 35.50
CA GLY A 567 -113.94 41.21 36.42
C GLY A 567 -112.85 42.06 35.75
N VAL A 568 -112.73 42.03 34.42
CA VAL A 568 -111.89 43.00 33.68
C VAL A 568 -112.41 44.42 33.92
N ASN A 569 -111.48 45.34 34.15
CA ASN A 569 -111.73 46.75 34.42
C ASN A 569 -110.57 47.59 33.85
N GLN A 570 -110.63 48.92 34.01
CA GLN A 570 -109.63 49.81 33.42
C GLN A 570 -108.18 49.48 33.84
N ALA A 571 -107.95 49.04 35.08
CA ALA A 571 -106.61 48.70 35.55
C ALA A 571 -106.03 47.47 34.83
N ALA A 572 -106.87 46.47 34.51
CA ALA A 572 -106.44 45.30 33.75
C ALA A 572 -106.09 45.65 32.30
N ILE A 573 -106.83 46.56 31.66
CA ILE A 573 -106.55 47.04 30.30
C ILE A 573 -105.25 47.87 30.28
N GLU A 574 -105.06 48.77 31.25
CA GLU A 574 -103.81 49.55 31.39
C GLU A 574 -102.60 48.66 31.74
N GLU A 575 -102.78 47.55 32.45
CA GLU A 575 -101.72 46.57 32.71
C GLU A 575 -101.30 45.82 31.43
N ALA A 576 -102.27 45.29 30.68
CA ALA A 576 -102.01 44.67 29.38
C ALA A 576 -101.31 45.64 28.41
N LYS A 577 -101.79 46.89 28.35
CA LYS A 577 -101.20 47.98 27.57
C LYS A 577 -99.77 48.30 27.99
N LYS A 578 -99.49 48.38 29.29
CA LYS A 578 -98.14 48.61 29.83
C LYS A 578 -97.17 47.46 29.54
N LEU A 579 -97.64 46.24 29.31
CA LEU A 579 -96.80 45.14 28.81
C LEU A 579 -96.57 45.26 27.30
N VAL A 580 -97.63 45.49 26.52
CA VAL A 580 -97.53 45.68 25.06
C VAL A 580 -96.66 46.88 24.70
N GLU A 581 -96.71 47.99 25.44
CA GLU A 581 -95.88 49.18 25.21
C GLU A 581 -94.37 48.91 25.36
N LYS A 582 -93.95 47.92 26.17
CA LYS A 582 -92.54 47.52 26.34
C LYS A 582 -91.96 46.73 25.17
N LEU A 583 -92.80 46.15 24.31
CA LEU A 583 -92.33 45.30 23.20
C LEU A 583 -91.50 46.12 22.19
N PRO A 584 -90.60 45.50 21.41
CA PRO A 584 -90.07 46.12 20.20
C PRO A 584 -91.21 46.47 19.22
N GLU A 585 -91.08 47.58 18.49
CA GLU A 585 -92.08 47.95 17.47
C GLU A 585 -92.08 46.96 16.29
N GLY A 586 -93.26 46.56 15.85
CA GLY A 586 -93.46 45.53 14.82
C GLY A 586 -94.90 45.00 14.83
N GLU A 587 -95.23 44.14 13.87
CA GLU A 587 -96.60 43.66 13.62
C GLU A 587 -97.30 43.12 14.87
N ALA A 588 -96.59 42.33 15.69
CA ALA A 588 -97.13 41.79 16.94
C ALA A 588 -97.51 42.88 17.95
N LYS A 589 -96.71 43.95 18.08
CA LYS A 589 -97.00 45.07 18.98
C LYS A 589 -98.18 45.89 18.45
N THR A 590 -98.27 46.08 17.13
CA THR A 590 -99.42 46.75 16.48
C THR A 590 -100.72 45.98 16.68
N ALA A 591 -100.74 44.68 16.36
CA ALA A 591 -101.91 43.82 16.54
C ALA A 591 -102.36 43.75 18.01
N LEU A 592 -101.42 43.72 18.97
CA LEU A 592 -101.77 43.75 20.39
C LEU A 592 -102.31 45.13 20.84
N LYS A 593 -101.78 46.25 20.31
CA LYS A 593 -102.33 47.61 20.53
C LYS A 593 -103.79 47.71 20.02
N GLU A 594 -104.09 47.21 18.82
CA GLU A 594 -105.44 47.20 18.25
C GLU A 594 -106.43 46.38 19.10
N ARG A 595 -105.99 45.24 19.64
CA ARG A 595 -106.80 44.39 20.54
C ARG A 595 -107.05 45.07 21.90
N ILE A 596 -106.08 45.82 22.42
CA ILE A 596 -106.28 46.68 23.61
C ILE A 596 -107.33 47.76 23.34
N GLU A 597 -107.30 48.43 22.19
CA GLU A 597 -108.31 49.43 21.81
C GLU A 597 -109.70 48.80 21.69
N LYS A 598 -109.81 47.60 21.09
CA LYS A 598 -111.04 46.81 21.05
C LYS A 598 -111.56 46.48 22.45
N ALA A 599 -110.68 46.07 23.37
CA ALA A 599 -111.04 45.84 24.77
C ALA A 599 -111.51 47.13 25.48
N GLN A 600 -110.83 48.25 25.25
CA GLN A 600 -111.20 49.56 25.79
C GLN A 600 -112.59 50.01 25.31
N ASN A 601 -112.89 49.80 24.03
CA ASN A 601 -114.20 50.11 23.46
C ASN A 601 -115.31 49.22 24.05
N LEU A 602 -115.04 47.91 24.27
CA LEU A 602 -115.98 47.03 24.97
C LEU A 602 -116.20 47.43 26.43
N LEU A 603 -115.15 47.82 27.17
CA LEU A 603 -115.30 48.29 28.55
C LEU A 603 -116.08 49.61 28.61
N THR A 604 -115.84 50.50 27.65
CA THR A 604 -116.59 51.77 27.53
C THR A 604 -118.07 51.47 27.25
N ALA A 605 -118.38 50.56 26.33
CA ALA A 605 -119.75 50.11 26.07
C ALA A 605 -120.41 49.43 27.28
N GLN A 606 -119.67 48.59 28.03
CA GLN A 606 -120.16 47.97 29.27
C GLN A 606 -120.45 48.99 30.37
N THR A 607 -119.55 49.96 30.60
CA THR A 607 -119.75 51.03 31.60
C THR A 607 -120.83 52.03 31.18
N GLU A 608 -121.00 52.29 29.88
CA GLU A 608 -122.16 53.02 29.35
C GLU A 608 -123.47 52.25 29.57
N ASP A 609 -123.48 50.94 29.35
CA ASP A 609 -124.66 50.08 29.58
C ASP A 609 -124.97 49.94 31.08
N GLU A 610 -123.98 49.82 31.96
CA GLU A 610 -124.15 49.83 33.41
C GLU A 610 -124.62 51.18 33.95
N THR A 611 -124.08 52.31 33.48
CA THR A 611 -124.55 53.65 33.88
C THR A 611 -125.97 53.91 33.37
N LYS A 612 -126.30 53.50 32.15
CA LYS A 612 -127.67 53.52 31.61
C LYS A 612 -128.63 52.64 32.43
N LYS A 613 -128.22 51.44 32.82
CA LYS A 613 -128.98 50.55 33.72
C LYS A 613 -129.12 51.15 35.13
N ALA A 614 -128.12 51.89 35.61
CA ALA A 614 -128.19 52.62 36.86
C ALA A 614 -129.15 53.83 36.79
N GLU A 615 -129.16 54.61 35.71
CA GLU A 615 -130.17 55.66 35.46
C GLU A 615 -131.59 55.07 35.32
N ALA A 616 -131.72 53.93 34.62
CA ALA A 616 -132.97 53.18 34.55
C ALA A 616 -133.45 52.78 35.95
N LYS A 617 -132.56 52.26 36.79
CA LYS A 617 -132.88 51.89 38.17
C LYS A 617 -133.21 53.11 39.01
N GLU A 618 -132.40 54.18 38.99
CA GLU A 618 -132.63 55.39 39.78
C GLU A 618 -133.96 56.07 39.40
N THR A 619 -134.35 56.07 38.12
CA THR A 619 -135.63 56.62 37.68
C THR A 619 -136.82 55.74 38.06
N VAL A 620 -136.63 54.43 38.26
CA VAL A 620 -137.63 53.52 38.86
C VAL A 620 -137.69 53.70 40.37
N ASP A 621 -136.55 53.68 41.07
CA ASP A 621 -136.42 53.86 42.52
C ASP A 621 -137.03 55.20 42.97
N ASN A 622 -136.91 56.24 42.15
CA ASN A 622 -137.52 57.54 42.40
C ASN A 622 -139.07 57.55 42.34
N LEU A 623 -139.75 56.51 41.86
CA LEU A 623 -141.20 56.35 42.02
C LEU A 623 -141.59 55.93 43.45
N PHE A 624 -140.65 55.32 44.18
CA PHE A 624 -140.85 54.79 45.53
C PHE A 624 -140.36 55.76 46.61
N SER A 625 -140.85 55.57 47.83
CA SER A 625 -140.59 56.43 48.99
C SER A 625 -139.66 55.80 50.03
N ASP A 626 -139.26 54.55 49.84
CA ASP A 626 -138.52 53.73 50.83
C ASP A 626 -137.15 53.22 50.34
N GLY A 627 -136.81 53.38 49.06
CA GLY A 627 -135.58 52.86 48.46
C GLY A 627 -135.49 51.32 48.40
N ALA A 628 -136.58 50.62 48.74
CA ALA A 628 -136.69 49.16 48.70
C ALA A 628 -137.74 48.68 47.68
N GLU A 629 -138.26 49.61 46.86
CA GLU A 629 -139.27 49.39 45.81
C GLU A 629 -140.62 48.85 46.34
N THR A 630 -140.94 49.03 47.64
CA THR A 630 -142.17 48.47 48.25
C THR A 630 -143.34 49.47 48.39
N SER A 631 -143.05 50.78 48.45
CA SER A 631 -144.05 51.83 48.75
C SER A 631 -143.92 52.99 47.77
N LEU A 632 -144.95 53.24 46.95
CA LEU A 632 -144.97 54.37 46.00
C LEU A 632 -145.10 55.73 46.72
N LYS A 633 -144.51 56.79 46.14
CA LYS A 633 -144.72 58.17 46.60
C LYS A 633 -146.20 58.59 46.46
N THR A 634 -146.67 59.43 47.38
CA THR A 634 -148.10 59.76 47.57
C THR A 634 -148.79 60.51 46.41
N VAL A 635 -148.06 60.91 45.36
CA VAL A 635 -148.59 61.61 44.18
C VAL A 635 -148.07 61.02 42.86
N VAL A 636 -147.76 59.71 42.84
CA VAL A 636 -147.44 59.00 41.58
C VAL A 636 -148.71 58.90 40.71
N ASN A 637 -148.67 59.53 39.54
CA ASN A 637 -149.71 59.45 38.51
C ASN A 637 -149.06 59.11 37.15
N GLN A 638 -149.86 58.97 36.08
CA GLN A 638 -149.33 58.56 34.77
C GLN A 638 -148.20 59.48 34.26
N ALA A 639 -148.32 60.79 34.44
CA ALA A 639 -147.30 61.77 34.04
C ALA A 639 -146.01 61.71 34.89
N ALA A 640 -146.05 61.07 36.07
CA ALA A 640 -144.85 60.75 36.86
C ALA A 640 -144.22 59.40 36.47
N ILE A 641 -145.01 58.46 35.92
CA ILE A 641 -144.54 57.13 35.46
C ILE A 641 -143.95 57.21 34.04
N ASP A 642 -144.57 57.97 33.15
CA ASP A 642 -144.18 58.05 31.73
C ASP A 642 -142.71 58.44 31.49
N PRO A 643 -142.06 59.33 32.26
CA PRO A 643 -140.62 59.60 32.12
C PRO A 643 -139.75 58.38 32.39
N SER A 644 -139.89 57.73 33.55
CA SER A 644 -139.12 56.54 33.91
C SER A 644 -139.41 55.39 32.96
N LYS A 645 -140.69 55.19 32.59
CA LYS A 645 -141.11 54.17 31.62
C LYS A 645 -140.54 54.43 30.22
N LYS A 646 -140.43 55.69 29.79
CA LYS A 646 -139.79 56.04 28.52
C LYS A 646 -138.29 55.77 28.53
N ILE A 647 -137.61 56.00 29.66
CA ILE A 647 -136.18 55.71 29.83
C ILE A 647 -135.96 54.19 29.83
N VAL A 648 -136.67 53.43 30.67
CA VAL A 648 -136.61 51.97 30.71
C VAL A 648 -136.92 51.35 29.32
N ASN A 649 -137.99 51.79 28.66
CA ASN A 649 -138.36 51.31 27.32
C ASN A 649 -137.48 51.88 26.18
N SER A 650 -136.46 52.70 26.48
CA SER A 650 -135.45 53.12 25.49
C SER A 650 -134.21 52.22 25.46
N TYR A 651 -134.11 51.27 26.39
CA TYR A 651 -133.13 50.19 26.34
C TYR A 651 -133.66 49.00 25.54
N PRO A 652 -132.78 48.29 24.79
CA PRO A 652 -133.15 47.02 24.18
C PRO A 652 -133.48 45.97 25.26
N ASP A 653 -134.42 45.06 24.96
CA ASP A 653 -135.15 44.20 25.90
C ASP A 653 -134.33 43.15 26.73
N GLU A 654 -133.00 43.28 26.84
CA GLU A 654 -132.14 42.37 27.62
C GLU A 654 -131.87 42.85 29.06
N VAL A 655 -132.94 43.27 29.76
CA VAL A 655 -132.91 43.53 31.22
C VAL A 655 -134.04 42.79 31.93
N LYS A 656 -133.78 41.53 32.32
CA LYS A 656 -134.61 40.82 33.30
C LYS A 656 -134.37 41.37 34.69
N ILE A 657 -135.30 42.18 35.21
CA ILE A 657 -135.37 42.50 36.64
C ILE A 657 -136.09 41.33 37.33
N ASP A 658 -135.35 40.29 37.73
CA ASP A 658 -135.89 39.07 38.37
C ASP A 658 -136.28 39.29 39.86
N GLY A 659 -137.25 40.19 40.09
CA GLY A 659 -137.84 40.52 41.39
C GLY A 659 -139.01 39.60 41.76
N LYS A 660 -138.70 38.41 42.29
CA LYS A 660 -139.64 37.31 42.67
C LYS A 660 -141.03 37.75 43.17
N GLN A 661 -142.08 37.30 42.48
CA GLN A 661 -143.41 37.08 43.09
C GLN A 661 -143.77 35.58 43.02
N GLY A 662 -144.26 35.03 44.14
CA GLY A 662 -144.18 33.59 44.42
C GLY A 662 -145.41 32.73 44.05
N ASP A 663 -145.10 31.49 43.68
CA ASP A 663 -145.85 30.25 43.96
C ASP A 663 -147.38 30.20 43.79
N ILE A 664 -147.81 29.71 42.61
CA ILE A 664 -148.77 28.58 42.57
C ILE A 664 -148.26 27.51 41.59
N LYS A 665 -147.83 26.36 42.11
CA LYS A 665 -147.80 25.09 41.36
C LYS A 665 -149.13 24.37 41.54
N PRO A 666 -149.64 23.68 40.52
CA PRO A 666 -149.40 22.23 40.49
C PRO A 666 -148.89 21.70 39.14
N ALA A 667 -148.48 20.45 39.14
CA ALA A 667 -147.90 19.77 37.97
C ALA A 667 -148.95 19.39 36.91
N LEU A 668 -148.54 19.33 35.64
CA LEU A 668 -148.38 18.05 34.91
C LEU A 668 -147.75 18.24 33.51
N LYS A 669 -146.70 17.45 33.23
CA LYS A 669 -146.30 17.02 31.87
C LYS A 669 -147.27 15.88 31.43
N PRO A 670 -147.42 15.48 30.14
CA PRO A 670 -146.31 15.40 29.17
C PRO A 670 -146.63 15.53 27.65
N ASN A 671 -145.58 15.26 26.85
CA ASN A 671 -145.55 14.67 25.49
C ASN A 671 -145.99 15.47 24.25
N SER A 672 -144.98 15.73 23.40
CA SER A 672 -145.07 15.77 21.94
C SER A 672 -145.11 14.35 21.33
N PRO A 673 -145.56 14.20 20.06
CA PRO A 673 -144.91 13.37 19.04
C PRO A 673 -143.87 14.20 18.26
N SER A 674 -142.74 13.71 17.71
CA SER A 674 -142.48 12.51 16.87
C SER A 674 -143.01 12.68 15.43
N SER A 675 -142.28 12.45 14.33
CA SER A 675 -140.96 11.82 14.05
C SER A 675 -140.32 12.49 12.79
N SER A 676 -139.18 12.11 12.17
CA SER A 676 -138.38 10.86 12.13
C SER A 676 -136.89 11.16 11.78
N MET A 677 -135.93 10.45 12.41
CA MET A 677 -135.04 9.38 11.85
C MET A 677 -134.03 9.83 10.75
N GLN A 678 -132.78 9.35 10.69
CA GLN A 678 -132.15 8.11 11.20
C GLN A 678 -130.88 8.43 12.06
N LYS A 679 -130.67 7.80 13.23
CA LYS A 679 -129.98 6.50 13.52
C LYS A 679 -128.49 6.50 13.11
N GLU A 680 -127.56 6.52 14.08
CA GLU A 680 -126.78 5.35 14.62
C GLU A 680 -125.51 5.03 13.78
N THR A 681 -124.33 4.66 14.33
CA THR A 681 -124.00 4.19 15.69
C THR A 681 -122.56 4.57 16.15
N ILE A 682 -122.34 4.45 17.46
CA ILE A 682 -121.11 4.60 18.26
C ILE A 682 -119.90 3.79 17.72
N GLY A 683 -118.67 4.35 17.78
CA GLY A 683 -117.40 3.64 17.53
C GLY A 683 -116.17 4.36 18.11
N LYS A 684 -115.44 3.73 19.04
CA LYS A 684 -114.42 4.33 19.93
C LYS A 684 -113.02 4.59 19.32
N GLU A 685 -112.30 5.50 19.98
CA GLU A 685 -110.86 5.53 20.31
C GLU A 685 -109.77 6.10 19.35
N LYS A 686 -108.98 7.03 19.92
CA LYS A 686 -107.56 7.42 19.69
C LYS A 686 -106.96 7.58 18.27
N LEU A 687 -106.58 8.83 17.99
CA LEU A 687 -105.22 9.34 17.71
C LEU A 687 -104.05 8.32 17.51
N PRO A 688 -102.98 8.67 16.74
CA PRO A 688 -102.90 9.70 15.68
C PRO A 688 -102.15 9.24 14.40
N ALA A 689 -102.27 10.02 13.30
CA ALA A 689 -101.18 10.47 12.40
C ALA A 689 -101.67 10.78 10.98
N THR A 690 -101.31 11.96 10.46
CA THR A 690 -101.08 12.21 9.02
C THR A 690 -100.15 13.41 8.87
N GLY A 691 -99.08 13.26 8.09
CA GLY A 691 -98.26 14.35 7.55
C GLY A 691 -97.91 14.04 6.10
N ASP A 692 -97.93 15.06 5.24
CA ASP A 692 -97.75 15.01 3.78
C ASP A 692 -97.62 16.46 3.26
N SER A 693 -97.13 16.82 2.05
CA SER A 693 -96.46 16.12 0.93
C SER A 693 -95.86 17.19 -0.03
N ALA A 694 -95.05 16.93 -1.07
CA ALA A 694 -93.89 16.04 -1.25
C ALA A 694 -93.16 16.46 -2.56
N SER A 695 -91.84 16.69 -2.55
CA SER A 695 -91.08 17.23 -3.71
C SER A 695 -89.57 16.95 -3.55
N VAL A 696 -88.77 16.44 -4.51
CA VAL A 696 -89.06 15.94 -5.88
C VAL A 696 -87.92 14.99 -6.38
N ILE A 697 -88.27 13.84 -7.01
CA ILE A 697 -87.67 13.17 -8.22
C ILE A 697 -86.11 13.05 -8.35
N THR A 698 -85.44 11.92 -8.70
CA THR A 698 -85.82 10.51 -9.04
C THR A 698 -84.62 9.52 -9.02
N SER A 699 -84.92 8.24 -8.75
CA SER A 699 -84.49 6.97 -9.40
C SER A 699 -83.06 6.71 -9.94
N ILE A 700 -82.45 5.60 -9.46
CA ILE A 700 -82.00 4.36 -10.17
C ILE A 700 -80.96 3.68 -9.25
N LEU A 701 -81.21 2.57 -8.54
CA LEU A 701 -81.59 1.19 -8.92
C LEU A 701 -80.44 0.30 -9.45
N ALA A 702 -79.84 -0.45 -8.51
CA ALA A 702 -79.20 -1.78 -8.63
C ALA A 702 -78.11 -2.06 -9.70
N GLY A 703 -76.93 -2.55 -9.26
CA GLY A 703 -76.02 -3.28 -10.15
C GLY A 703 -74.68 -3.75 -9.55
N ILE A 704 -74.37 -5.04 -9.77
CA ILE A 704 -73.01 -5.60 -9.95
C ILE A 704 -72.01 -5.46 -8.78
N MET A 705 -72.10 -6.41 -7.86
CA MET A 705 -70.89 -7.14 -7.41
C MET A 705 -70.39 -8.04 -8.55
N THR A 706 -69.08 -8.08 -8.85
CA THR A 706 -68.30 -9.30 -9.26
C THR A 706 -66.85 -8.94 -9.65
N VAL A 707 -65.87 -9.49 -8.91
CA VAL A 707 -64.45 -9.80 -9.26
C VAL A 707 -63.54 -8.69 -9.83
N LEU A 708 -62.48 -8.37 -9.07
CA LEU A 708 -61.04 -8.38 -9.44
C LEU A 708 -60.23 -8.10 -8.15
N SER A 709 -59.67 -9.08 -7.43
CA SER A 709 -58.45 -9.86 -7.71
C SER A 709 -57.14 -9.30 -7.10
N ALA A 710 -56.97 -9.52 -5.78
CA ALA A 710 -55.71 -9.76 -5.06
C ALA A 710 -54.62 -8.65 -4.98
N ILE A 711 -53.59 -8.92 -4.13
CA ILE A 711 -52.32 -8.17 -3.96
C ILE A 711 -52.51 -6.81 -3.23
N TYR A 712 -51.79 -6.44 -2.16
CA TYR A 712 -50.65 -7.05 -1.44
C TYR A 712 -50.69 -6.75 0.08
N ILE A 713 -50.29 -7.70 0.92
CA ILE A 713 -49.80 -7.42 2.29
C ILE A 713 -48.27 -7.48 2.23
N ARG A 714 -47.58 -6.40 2.66
CA ARG A 714 -46.25 -6.39 3.34
C ARG A 714 -45.52 -5.05 3.18
N ARG A 715 -45.18 -4.41 4.31
CA ARG A 715 -43.77 -4.03 4.58
C ARG A 715 -43.47 -3.83 6.06
N HIS A 716 -42.82 -4.85 6.66
CA HIS A 716 -41.97 -4.68 7.83
C HIS A 716 -40.90 -5.80 7.85
N LYS A 717 -39.74 -5.48 8.44
CA LYS A 717 -38.51 -6.30 8.63
C LYS A 717 -37.70 -6.73 7.39
N ARG A 718 -36.47 -6.19 7.36
CA ARG A 718 -35.13 -6.81 7.15
C ARG A 718 -35.06 -8.25 6.58
N VAL A 719 -34.12 -8.50 5.65
CA VAL A 719 -32.80 -9.15 5.91
C VAL A 719 -32.01 -9.33 4.59
N GLU A 720 -30.73 -8.90 4.62
CA GLU A 720 -29.51 -9.27 3.85
C GLU A 720 -29.52 -9.94 2.44
N LYS A 721 -28.38 -9.69 1.75
CA LYS A 721 -27.84 -10.31 0.52
C LYS A 721 -28.56 -9.94 -0.79
N GLY A 722 -27.87 -9.55 -1.86
CA GLY A 722 -26.43 -9.28 -2.01
C GLY A 722 -25.95 -9.54 -3.43
N SER A 723 -25.34 -8.56 -4.09
CA SER A 723 -24.69 -8.72 -5.40
C SER A 723 -23.60 -7.68 -5.57
N LEU A 724 -22.37 -8.14 -5.82
CA LEU A 724 -21.21 -7.30 -6.12
C LEU A 724 -20.38 -8.01 -7.19
N LYS A 725 -20.38 -7.45 -8.40
CA LYS A 725 -19.40 -7.64 -9.46
C LYS A 725 -19.61 -6.59 -10.55
#